data_AF-A0A1M5IVY7-F1
#
_entry.id   AF-A0A1M5IVY7-F1
#
_cell.length_a   1.000
_cell.length_b   1.000
_cell.length_c   1.000
_cell.angle_alpha   90.00
_cell.angle_beta   90.00
_cell.angle_gamma   90.00
#
_symmetry.space_group_name_H-M   'P 1'
#
loop_
_entity.id
_entity.type
_entity.pdbx_description
1 polymer ?
#
loop_
_entity_poly.entity_id
_entity_poly.type
_entity_poly.pdbx_seq_one_letter_code
_entity_poly.pdbx_strand_id
1 'polypeptide(L)'
;MKRRSTTQGLQLFAVLATALFATVLLTSSSHREAPLIAYDPQADNTDLYAFRSPYNPEKVVIIANYIPMQLPQGGPIYYNFGENIRYEIHIDNNIATPGDDIVYRFTFKTKNEANGTFFKIRLEAENQKTSYTLERSMDGGKSFTTLFTNGRVAPYPAGDRSILSPVGLNEPGYLHVRRKAFMNANTGEKVYAGPVDDPFFVDLGGVFDLGDAPRQNGKARDGLKCLNVSTLALEIDISTLQKDKKMAKDAQNILDPNYVIGVWASASRPKIRTLGGNGTETHSGDWVQVSRLGMPLTNEVVNPIVVKDFWNSYTPYKDPFYRNSVGKYFNNPELALYMDDDKFGGAVPAFAPLRIQKASLGQFGFANGQNGLFPLKGSQAVKGTALDDAIFGKVLLPGPGMPRTVDLYPIFHTGVPNLRPYQLLTGKNGNPLASGKPFIHNFLPNGGDMLRLNMAVPTTPRNSKEFSSLGLINAAALGILDPRFNQTTNLQFIPNMDGFPNGRRLEDDVTRIELQAVSGLVLAAIGLPYDDYKEGGPVTTPQLLNVISYTTGVEKNDAPFVDEFPYMALAWPGTHQCNCDEDAKEDASTMKSLLNTIPERKLGIGLGVPEMLLMATPNPARDNSVIRYQVSKPARVVIAAYDATGKIIKVLVNQQQVAGTHQVSWNTSTVAKGAYTVVGSYDGQQVQSIQVIKN
;
A
#
# COMPACT_ATOMS: atom_id res chain seq x y z
N MET A 1 23.55 -71.53 -41.88
CA MET A 1 23.98 -70.54 -42.90
C MET A 1 23.42 -69.18 -42.48
N LYS A 2 24.31 -68.24 -42.07
CA LYS A 2 24.20 -66.75 -41.99
C LYS A 2 22.94 -66.12 -41.31
N ARG A 3 22.97 -65.07 -40.48
CA ARG A 3 23.94 -64.10 -39.90
C ARG A 3 23.11 -63.24 -38.89
N ARG A 4 23.59 -62.95 -37.66
CA ARG A 4 24.02 -61.61 -37.09
C ARG A 4 22.92 -60.51 -37.04
N SER A 5 22.79 -59.60 -36.06
CA SER A 5 23.61 -59.16 -34.91
C SER A 5 22.80 -58.33 -33.89
N THR A 6 23.43 -58.17 -32.73
CA THR A 6 23.26 -57.23 -31.61
C THR A 6 23.29 -55.71 -31.92
N THR A 7 22.98 -54.94 -30.86
CA THR A 7 23.55 -53.64 -30.39
C THR A 7 22.88 -52.28 -30.73
N GLN A 8 22.34 -51.66 -29.68
CA GLN A 8 22.55 -50.28 -29.16
C GLN A 8 22.72 -49.09 -30.13
N GLY A 9 21.98 -47.99 -29.85
CA GLY A 9 22.44 -46.63 -30.14
C GLY A 9 21.36 -45.53 -30.19
N LEU A 10 21.56 -44.51 -29.34
CA LEU A 10 20.93 -43.16 -29.30
C LEU A 10 19.53 -43.04 -28.68
N GLN A 11 19.40 -42.65 -27.41
CA GLN A 11 19.58 -41.32 -26.81
C GLN A 11 18.39 -40.35 -27.02
N LEU A 12 17.81 -39.99 -25.87
CA LEU A 12 17.35 -38.66 -25.45
C LEU A 12 16.44 -37.85 -26.41
N PHE A 13 15.29 -37.45 -25.86
CA PHE A 13 14.43 -36.29 -26.20
C PHE A 13 12.95 -36.67 -26.35
N ALA A 14 12.29 -36.97 -25.23
CA ALA A 14 10.83 -37.02 -25.16
C ALA A 14 10.30 -36.57 -23.78
N VAL A 15 10.85 -35.48 -23.23
CA VAL A 15 10.31 -34.81 -22.01
C VAL A 15 10.08 -33.30 -22.22
N LEU A 16 10.41 -32.72 -23.38
CA LEU A 16 10.16 -31.29 -23.66
C LEU A 16 8.81 -31.07 -24.36
N ALA A 17 7.69 -31.27 -23.68
CA ALA A 17 6.36 -30.89 -24.22
C ALA A 17 5.33 -30.37 -23.20
N THR A 18 5.70 -30.15 -21.92
CA THR A 18 4.78 -29.61 -20.90
C THR A 18 5.44 -28.55 -20.02
N ALA A 19 6.04 -27.54 -20.65
CA ALA A 19 6.45 -26.31 -19.97
C ALA A 19 6.24 -25.10 -20.90
N LEU A 20 5.02 -24.94 -21.44
CA LEU A 20 4.56 -23.59 -21.81
C LEU A 20 4.19 -22.89 -20.50
N PHE A 21 5.20 -22.31 -19.85
CA PHE A 21 5.00 -21.26 -18.88
C PHE A 21 4.26 -20.12 -19.61
N ALA A 22 2.97 -19.98 -19.32
CA ALA A 22 2.30 -18.72 -19.51
C ALA A 22 2.90 -17.74 -18.49
N THR A 23 3.94 -17.03 -18.89
CA THR A 23 4.36 -15.82 -18.19
C THR A 23 3.28 -14.77 -18.45
N VAL A 24 2.26 -14.78 -17.60
CA VAL A 24 1.42 -13.61 -17.42
C VAL A 24 2.33 -12.55 -16.83
N LEU A 25 2.62 -11.50 -17.59
CA LEU A 25 3.22 -10.28 -17.07
C LEU A 25 2.22 -9.71 -16.06
N LEU A 26 2.46 -9.97 -14.78
CA LEU A 26 1.71 -9.40 -13.68
C LEU A 26 2.13 -7.93 -13.57
N THR A 27 1.25 -7.02 -13.99
CA THR A 27 1.34 -5.61 -13.62
C THR A 27 0.39 -5.38 -12.45
N SER A 28 0.89 -5.24 -11.22
CA SER A 28 0.09 -4.72 -10.11
C SER A 28 0.94 -4.40 -8.89
N SER A 29 0.75 -3.20 -8.36
CA SER A 29 1.35 -2.61 -7.14
C SER A 29 0.23 -2.40 -6.10
N SER A 30 0.53 -1.97 -4.86
CA SER A 30 -0.46 -1.39 -3.90
C SER A 30 -1.21 -0.18 -4.43
N HIS A 31 -0.74 0.27 -5.59
CA HIS A 31 -1.23 1.32 -6.42
C HIS A 31 -1.62 0.62 -7.72
N ARG A 32 -2.91 0.53 -8.03
CA ARG A 32 -3.44 -0.26 -9.17
C ARG A 32 -3.43 -1.76 -8.88
N GLU A 33 -3.99 -2.12 -7.73
CA GLU A 33 -3.97 -3.46 -7.15
C GLU A 33 -4.93 -4.43 -7.83
N ALA A 34 -5.92 -3.94 -8.58
CA ALA A 34 -6.86 -4.77 -9.36
C ALA A 34 -6.95 -4.33 -10.84
N PRO A 35 -7.30 -5.23 -11.78
CA PRO A 35 -7.42 -4.89 -13.19
C PRO A 35 -8.32 -3.68 -13.50
N LEU A 36 -9.53 -3.59 -12.90
CA LEU A 36 -10.45 -2.49 -13.19
C LEU A 36 -9.98 -1.17 -12.57
N ILE A 37 -9.46 -1.21 -11.35
CA ILE A 37 -8.99 0.01 -10.67
C ILE A 37 -7.71 0.56 -11.31
N ALA A 38 -6.89 -0.32 -11.92
CA ALA A 38 -5.72 0.08 -12.69
C ALA A 38 -6.03 0.97 -13.92
N TYR A 39 -7.29 0.98 -14.37
CA TYR A 39 -7.82 1.87 -15.41
C TYR A 39 -8.62 3.05 -14.86
N ASP A 40 -8.75 3.15 -13.54
CA ASP A 40 -9.51 4.17 -12.84
C ASP A 40 -8.73 4.76 -11.65
N PRO A 41 -7.60 5.44 -11.91
CA PRO A 41 -6.71 5.94 -10.87
C PRO A 41 -7.38 6.95 -9.93
N GLN A 42 -8.46 7.61 -10.34
CA GLN A 42 -9.13 8.58 -9.46
C GLN A 42 -9.90 7.93 -8.30
N ALA A 43 -10.29 6.67 -8.45
CA ALA A 43 -11.00 5.89 -7.43
C ALA A 43 -10.07 4.89 -6.70
N ASP A 44 -8.83 4.78 -7.14
CA ASP A 44 -7.81 3.88 -6.60
C ASP A 44 -7.42 4.31 -5.19
N ASN A 45 -7.74 3.47 -4.20
CA ASN A 45 -7.44 3.66 -2.78
C ASN A 45 -6.12 2.95 -2.48
N THR A 46 -5.08 3.72 -2.22
CA THR A 46 -3.72 3.19 -2.17
C THR A 46 -3.35 2.72 -0.77
N ASP A 47 -3.71 3.51 0.25
CA ASP A 47 -3.32 3.25 1.63
C ASP A 47 -4.33 3.81 2.64
N LEU A 48 -4.53 3.05 3.71
CA LEU A 48 -5.27 3.48 4.90
C LEU A 48 -4.34 3.48 6.11
N TYR A 49 -4.44 4.52 6.92
CA TYR A 49 -3.76 4.65 8.21
C TYR A 49 -4.76 5.00 9.30
N ALA A 50 -4.60 4.41 10.48
CA ALA A 50 -5.41 4.70 11.65
C ALA A 50 -4.54 4.56 12.90
N PHE A 51 -4.22 5.66 13.56
CA PHE A 51 -3.31 5.67 14.71
C PHE A 51 -3.66 6.76 15.70
N ARG A 52 -3.24 6.58 16.96
CA ARG A 52 -3.38 7.59 18.01
C ARG A 52 -2.50 8.79 17.70
N SER A 53 -3.05 10.00 17.84
CA SER A 53 -2.30 11.23 17.53
C SER A 53 -1.02 11.29 18.39
N PRO A 54 0.17 11.43 17.79
CA PRO A 54 1.43 11.46 18.54
C PRO A 54 1.60 12.72 19.40
N TYR A 55 0.72 13.72 19.23
CA TYR A 55 0.77 14.99 19.94
C TYR A 55 -0.46 15.24 20.83
N ASN A 56 -1.57 14.53 20.59
CA ASN A 56 -2.77 14.67 21.41
C ASN A 56 -3.30 13.30 21.86
N PRO A 57 -3.13 12.93 23.15
CA PRO A 57 -3.57 11.64 23.68
C PRO A 57 -5.09 11.53 23.81
N GLU A 58 -5.90 12.47 23.34
CA GLU A 58 -7.37 12.32 23.26
C GLU A 58 -7.86 12.23 21.82
N LYS A 59 -6.96 12.14 20.84
CA LYS A 59 -7.32 12.07 19.41
C LYS A 59 -6.76 10.85 18.69
N VAL A 60 -7.41 10.52 17.57
CA VAL A 60 -7.01 9.54 16.57
C VAL A 60 -6.89 10.23 15.22
N VAL A 61 -5.89 9.85 14.45
CA VAL A 61 -5.67 10.28 13.07
C VAL A 61 -6.07 9.13 12.16
N ILE A 62 -6.98 9.39 11.22
CA ILE A 62 -7.37 8.44 10.16
C ILE A 62 -7.06 9.09 8.81
N ILE A 63 -6.36 8.37 7.94
CA ILE A 63 -5.92 8.85 6.64
C ILE A 63 -6.26 7.82 5.58
N ALA A 64 -6.93 8.25 4.51
CA ALA A 64 -7.11 7.45 3.30
C ALA A 64 -6.44 8.15 2.11
N ASN A 65 -5.50 7.46 1.48
CA ASN A 65 -4.78 7.92 0.30
C ASN A 65 -5.43 7.36 -0.96
N TYR A 66 -5.45 8.18 -2.00
CA TYR A 66 -6.04 7.90 -3.29
C TYR A 66 -5.16 8.47 -4.40
N ILE A 67 -5.42 8.03 -5.62
CA ILE A 67 -4.77 8.57 -6.82
C ILE A 67 -3.26 8.32 -6.77
N PRO A 68 -2.84 7.10 -7.13
CA PRO A 68 -1.47 6.64 -6.98
C PRO A 68 -0.45 7.36 -7.87
N MET A 69 0.84 7.23 -7.51
CA MET A 69 1.98 7.40 -8.41
C MET A 69 1.98 8.76 -9.13
N GLN A 70 1.65 9.83 -8.40
CA GLN A 70 1.53 11.15 -8.98
C GLN A 70 2.92 11.73 -9.26
N LEU A 71 3.30 11.75 -10.53
CA LEU A 71 4.53 12.42 -10.96
C LEU A 71 4.49 13.91 -10.58
N PRO A 72 5.47 14.43 -9.84
CA PRO A 72 5.57 15.86 -9.49
C PRO A 72 5.46 16.77 -10.72
N GLN A 73 6.13 16.40 -11.81
CA GLN A 73 6.18 17.11 -13.08
C GLN A 73 5.04 16.75 -14.05
N GLY A 74 3.97 16.09 -13.57
CA GLY A 74 2.85 15.57 -14.38
C GLY A 74 1.89 16.61 -14.98
N GLY A 75 2.32 17.87 -15.16
CA GLY A 75 1.52 18.91 -15.81
C GLY A 75 1.25 18.63 -17.29
N PRO A 76 0.39 19.43 -17.97
CA PRO A 76 -0.21 20.69 -17.52
C PRO A 76 -1.53 20.55 -16.73
N ILE A 77 -2.12 19.35 -16.70
CA ILE A 77 -3.30 19.05 -15.88
C ILE A 77 -2.84 18.17 -14.72
N TYR A 78 -2.82 18.75 -13.53
CA TYR A 78 -2.43 18.02 -12.32
C TYR A 78 -3.59 17.23 -11.73
N TYR A 79 -3.25 16.28 -10.86
CA TYR A 79 -4.17 15.39 -10.17
C TYR A 79 -5.18 16.15 -9.30
N ASN A 80 -6.44 15.72 -9.34
CA ASN A 80 -7.54 16.20 -8.50
C ASN A 80 -8.50 15.04 -8.21
N PHE A 81 -9.16 15.10 -7.05
CA PHE A 81 -10.26 14.20 -6.70
C PHE A 81 -11.40 14.30 -7.72
N GLY A 82 -12.04 13.16 -8.02
CA GLY A 82 -13.10 13.09 -9.02
C GLY A 82 -14.42 13.66 -8.50
N GLU A 83 -15.11 14.47 -9.31
CA GLU A 83 -16.43 15.04 -8.98
C GLU A 83 -17.55 13.99 -9.00
N ASN A 84 -17.33 12.89 -9.71
CA ASN A 84 -18.24 11.75 -9.85
C ASN A 84 -17.78 10.55 -9.02
N ILE A 85 -17.08 10.80 -7.92
CA ILE A 85 -16.62 9.78 -6.98
C ILE A 85 -17.05 10.19 -5.58
N ARG A 86 -17.52 9.21 -4.83
CA ARG A 86 -17.80 9.32 -3.41
C ARG A 86 -16.70 8.58 -2.67
N TYR A 87 -15.94 9.32 -1.87
CA TYR A 87 -14.90 8.76 -1.03
C TYR A 87 -15.42 8.66 0.40
N GLU A 88 -15.28 7.50 1.02
CA GLU A 88 -15.80 7.24 2.35
C GLU A 88 -14.74 6.61 3.25
N ILE A 89 -14.70 7.06 4.51
CA ILE A 89 -13.98 6.44 5.61
C ILE A 89 -15.03 5.90 6.56
N HIS A 90 -14.92 4.63 6.90
CA HIS A 90 -15.90 3.87 7.63
C HIS A 90 -15.31 3.37 8.94
N ILE A 91 -16.07 3.49 10.03
CA ILE A 91 -15.67 3.05 11.36
C ILE A 91 -16.77 2.18 11.98
N ASP A 92 -16.39 1.00 12.46
CA ASP A 92 -17.17 0.14 13.35
C ASP A 92 -16.57 0.22 14.75
N ASN A 93 -17.38 0.52 15.75
CA ASN A 93 -16.99 0.57 17.15
C ASN A 93 -17.87 -0.31 18.05
N ASN A 94 -18.81 -1.05 17.45
CA ASN A 94 -19.83 -1.77 18.17
C ASN A 94 -20.33 -3.00 17.41
N ILE A 95 -19.84 -4.18 17.81
CA ILE A 95 -20.29 -5.46 17.23
C ILE A 95 -21.78 -5.78 17.43
N ALA A 96 -22.52 -5.02 18.25
CA ALA A 96 -23.96 -5.20 18.39
C ALA A 96 -24.75 -4.57 17.23
N THR A 97 -24.14 -3.67 16.47
CA THR A 97 -24.70 -3.04 15.28
C THR A 97 -24.11 -3.70 14.03
N PRO A 98 -24.95 -4.22 13.11
CA PRO A 98 -24.44 -4.75 11.85
C PRO A 98 -23.94 -3.62 10.94
N GLY A 99 -22.70 -3.72 10.47
CA GLY A 99 -22.11 -2.76 9.53
C GLY A 99 -21.37 -1.63 10.23
N ASP A 100 -21.15 -0.54 9.49
CA ASP A 100 -20.47 0.65 10.01
C ASP A 100 -21.34 1.36 11.06
N ASP A 101 -20.72 2.00 12.05
CA ASP A 101 -21.40 2.87 13.00
C ASP A 101 -21.24 4.34 12.59
N ILE A 102 -20.04 4.71 12.14
CA ILE A 102 -19.67 6.07 11.76
C ILE A 102 -19.14 6.05 10.33
N VAL A 103 -19.62 6.98 9.50
CA VAL A 103 -19.15 7.12 8.12
C VAL A 103 -18.86 8.58 7.83
N TYR A 104 -17.64 8.88 7.38
CA TYR A 104 -17.27 10.18 6.83
C TYR A 104 -17.30 10.11 5.31
N ARG A 105 -18.04 11.01 4.68
CA ARG A 105 -18.19 11.08 3.23
C ARG A 105 -17.64 12.38 2.67
N PHE A 106 -16.79 12.25 1.66
CA PHE A 106 -16.23 13.35 0.89
C PHE A 106 -16.79 13.31 -0.54
N THR A 107 -17.30 14.46 -0.99
CA THR A 107 -17.69 14.68 -2.39
C THR A 107 -17.09 15.99 -2.89
N PHE A 108 -16.61 15.99 -4.13
CA PHE A 108 -15.78 17.06 -4.66
C PHE A 108 -16.47 17.83 -5.79
N LYS A 109 -16.09 19.11 -5.93
CA LYS A 109 -16.44 19.97 -7.06
C LYS A 109 -15.22 20.74 -7.52
N THR A 110 -15.04 20.83 -8.82
CA THR A 110 -13.91 21.53 -9.44
C THR A 110 -14.42 22.66 -10.32
N LYS A 111 -13.82 23.84 -10.16
CA LYS A 111 -14.17 25.02 -10.96
C LYS A 111 -12.93 25.61 -11.62
N ASN A 112 -13.01 25.84 -12.92
CA ASN A 112 -12.04 26.69 -13.60
C ASN A 112 -12.34 28.15 -13.25
N GLU A 113 -11.45 28.80 -12.51
CA GLU A 113 -11.63 30.22 -12.14
C GLU A 113 -11.32 31.15 -13.32
N ALA A 114 -10.52 30.70 -14.30
CA ALA A 114 -10.24 31.45 -15.52
C ALA A 114 -10.18 30.54 -16.76
N ASN A 115 -11.17 30.65 -17.65
CA ASN A 115 -11.24 29.84 -18.88
C ASN A 115 -10.14 30.14 -19.90
N GLY A 116 -9.48 31.30 -19.83
CA GLY A 116 -8.45 31.73 -20.77
C GLY A 116 -7.03 31.27 -20.45
N THR A 117 -6.82 30.36 -19.49
CA THR A 117 -5.48 29.92 -19.10
C THR A 117 -5.40 28.42 -18.84
N PHE A 118 -4.27 27.83 -19.20
CA PHE A 118 -3.93 26.44 -18.84
C PHE A 118 -3.08 26.36 -17.55
N PHE A 119 -2.59 27.49 -17.03
CA PHE A 119 -1.81 27.48 -15.79
C PHE A 119 -2.71 27.15 -14.60
N LYS A 120 -2.30 26.17 -13.78
CA LYS A 120 -2.98 25.83 -12.52
C LYS A 120 -2.90 26.96 -11.50
N ILE A 121 -1.84 27.76 -11.52
CA ILE A 121 -1.64 28.88 -10.59
C ILE A 121 -1.01 30.04 -11.34
N ARG A 122 -1.60 31.23 -11.21
CA ARG A 122 -1.02 32.51 -11.65
C ARG A 122 -1.77 33.69 -11.03
N LEU A 123 -1.11 34.84 -10.94
CA LEU A 123 -1.72 36.12 -10.56
C LEU A 123 -2.52 36.03 -9.25
N GLU A 124 -1.90 35.46 -8.22
CA GLU A 124 -2.44 35.26 -6.87
C GLU A 124 -3.67 34.35 -6.79
N ALA A 125 -3.95 33.61 -7.87
CA ALA A 125 -5.10 32.73 -7.98
C ALA A 125 -4.73 31.31 -8.41
N GLU A 126 -5.51 30.36 -7.89
CA GLU A 126 -5.56 28.98 -8.37
C GLU A 126 -6.64 28.85 -9.45
N ASN A 127 -6.30 28.22 -10.56
CA ASN A 127 -7.21 27.75 -11.60
C ASN A 127 -7.44 26.23 -11.43
N GLN A 128 -8.58 25.72 -11.91
CA GLN A 128 -9.07 24.37 -11.58
C GLN A 128 -9.17 24.14 -10.06
N LYS A 129 -9.76 25.10 -9.35
CA LYS A 129 -9.88 25.07 -7.90
C LYS A 129 -10.85 23.96 -7.49
N THR A 130 -10.38 23.03 -6.68
CA THR A 130 -11.18 21.92 -6.16
C THR A 130 -11.64 22.23 -4.73
N SER A 131 -12.90 21.93 -4.44
CA SER A 131 -13.51 22.05 -3.11
C SER A 131 -14.29 20.79 -2.76
N TYR A 132 -14.59 20.58 -1.49
CA TYR A 132 -15.34 19.41 -1.05
C TYR A 132 -16.45 19.72 -0.05
N THR A 133 -17.42 18.82 0.00
CA THR A 133 -18.38 18.72 1.11
C THR A 133 -17.97 17.52 1.96
N LEU A 134 -17.88 17.73 3.27
CA LEU A 134 -17.70 16.66 4.25
C LEU A 134 -18.99 16.43 5.01
N GLU A 135 -19.46 15.19 4.99
CA GLU A 135 -20.62 14.74 5.74
C GLU A 135 -20.23 13.63 6.70
N ARG A 136 -20.91 13.55 7.83
CA ARG A 136 -20.72 12.50 8.84
C ARG A 136 -22.05 11.84 9.17
N SER A 137 -22.07 10.52 9.13
CA SER A 137 -23.11 9.67 9.70
C SER A 137 -22.65 9.14 11.06
N MET A 138 -23.58 9.05 12.02
CA MET A 138 -23.38 8.37 13.31
C MET A 138 -24.38 7.21 13.51
N ASP A 139 -25.08 6.80 12.46
CA ASP A 139 -26.13 5.77 12.49
C ASP A 139 -25.97 4.72 11.38
N GLY A 140 -24.72 4.47 10.96
CA GLY A 140 -24.38 3.49 9.93
C GLY A 140 -24.83 3.86 8.51
N GLY A 141 -24.84 5.14 8.19
CA GLY A 141 -25.07 5.67 6.86
C GLY A 141 -26.55 5.91 6.55
N LYS A 142 -27.45 5.84 7.54
CA LYS A 142 -28.88 6.08 7.34
C LYS A 142 -29.17 7.57 7.22
N SER A 143 -28.47 8.40 7.99
CA SER A 143 -28.55 9.85 7.91
C SER A 143 -27.17 10.49 7.96
N PHE A 144 -27.03 11.63 7.28
CA PHE A 144 -25.77 12.36 7.19
C PHE A 144 -25.96 13.79 7.69
N THR A 145 -25.05 14.23 8.54
CA THR A 145 -24.90 15.63 8.94
C THR A 145 -23.75 16.25 8.15
N THR A 146 -24.02 17.33 7.43
CA THR A 146 -22.95 18.10 6.78
C THR A 146 -22.11 18.81 7.84
N LEU A 147 -20.81 18.50 7.91
CA LEU A 147 -19.88 19.16 8.83
C LEU A 147 -19.45 20.52 8.28
N PHE A 148 -19.20 20.58 6.97
CA PHE A 148 -19.03 21.83 6.23
C PHE A 148 -19.15 21.60 4.72
N THR A 149 -19.52 22.67 4.02
CA THR A 149 -19.48 22.78 2.55
C THR A 149 -18.33 23.68 2.12
N ASN A 150 -17.81 23.49 0.90
CA ASN A 150 -16.73 24.29 0.33
C ASN A 150 -15.39 24.16 1.10
N GLY A 151 -15.11 22.99 1.65
CA GLY A 151 -13.79 22.65 2.18
C GLY A 151 -12.72 22.84 1.12
N ARG A 152 -11.58 23.41 1.49
CA ARG A 152 -10.48 23.71 0.57
C ARG A 152 -9.62 22.48 0.34
N VAL A 153 -9.39 22.11 -0.92
CA VAL A 153 -8.33 21.18 -1.30
C VAL A 153 -7.03 21.97 -1.47
N ALA A 154 -5.91 21.49 -0.92
CA ALA A 154 -4.62 22.12 -1.17
C ALA A 154 -4.24 21.98 -2.66
N PRO A 155 -3.82 23.06 -3.34
CA PRO A 155 -3.40 22.99 -4.73
C PRO A 155 -2.16 22.10 -4.88
N TYR A 156 -2.04 21.41 -6.02
CA TYR A 156 -0.83 20.67 -6.36
C TYR A 156 0.38 21.61 -6.52
N PRO A 157 1.55 21.28 -5.95
CA PRO A 157 2.73 22.13 -6.03
C PRO A 157 3.37 22.04 -7.43
N ALA A 158 2.90 22.84 -8.38
CA ALA A 158 3.46 22.84 -9.74
C ALA A 158 4.96 23.21 -9.77
N GLY A 159 5.41 24.02 -8.80
CA GLY A 159 6.81 24.41 -8.62
C GLY A 159 6.94 25.74 -7.88
N ASP A 160 8.15 26.07 -7.42
CA ASP A 160 8.40 27.24 -6.56
C ASP A 160 7.94 28.56 -7.18
N ARG A 161 8.06 28.71 -8.50
CA ARG A 161 7.57 29.91 -9.20
C ARG A 161 6.06 30.09 -9.01
N SER A 162 5.31 29.00 -9.03
CA SER A 162 3.85 29.05 -8.83
C SER A 162 3.48 29.34 -7.38
N ILE A 163 4.28 28.92 -6.41
CA ILE A 163 3.95 29.10 -4.98
C ILE A 163 4.48 30.44 -4.44
N LEU A 164 5.76 30.71 -4.65
CA LEU A 164 6.51 31.77 -3.96
C LEU A 164 6.49 33.13 -4.65
N SER A 165 6.27 33.16 -5.97
CA SER A 165 6.46 34.40 -6.74
C SER A 165 5.23 35.31 -6.72
N PRO A 166 5.38 36.64 -6.91
CA PRO A 166 4.26 37.58 -7.05
C PRO A 166 3.36 37.33 -8.28
N VAL A 167 3.82 36.52 -9.24
CA VAL A 167 3.01 36.11 -10.39
C VAL A 167 2.42 34.70 -10.22
N GLY A 168 2.72 34.04 -9.10
CA GLY A 168 2.12 32.78 -8.61
C GLY A 168 1.10 33.06 -7.51
N LEU A 169 1.08 32.28 -6.42
CA LEU A 169 0.25 32.53 -5.22
C LEU A 169 0.83 33.60 -4.28
N ASN A 170 2.10 33.97 -4.45
CA ASN A 170 2.79 34.93 -3.57
C ASN A 170 2.81 34.48 -2.09
N GLU A 171 3.03 33.18 -1.85
CA GLU A 171 2.99 32.55 -0.53
C GLU A 171 4.41 32.29 -0.01
N PRO A 172 4.66 32.32 1.31
CA PRO A 172 6.01 32.13 1.85
C PRO A 172 6.56 30.70 1.69
N GLY A 173 5.71 29.72 1.35
CA GLY A 173 6.11 28.32 1.20
C GLY A 173 4.91 27.39 1.02
N TYR A 174 5.16 26.19 0.49
CA TYR A 174 4.09 25.21 0.26
C TYR A 174 3.46 24.71 1.56
N LEU A 175 4.22 24.62 2.65
CA LEU A 175 3.69 24.33 3.99
C LEU A 175 2.59 25.33 4.40
N HIS A 176 2.79 26.61 4.10
CA HIS A 176 1.81 27.65 4.39
C HIS A 176 0.55 27.48 3.52
N VAL A 177 0.71 27.10 2.25
CA VAL A 177 -0.40 26.77 1.35
C VAL A 177 -1.20 25.58 1.88
N ARG A 178 -0.51 24.50 2.30
CA ARG A 178 -1.12 23.31 2.91
C ARG A 178 -1.94 23.67 4.15
N ARG A 179 -1.39 24.49 5.06
CA ARG A 179 -2.09 24.94 6.28
C ARG A 179 -3.39 25.67 6.00
N LYS A 180 -3.50 26.40 4.89
CA LYS A 180 -4.76 27.06 4.50
C LYS A 180 -5.85 26.06 4.08
N ALA A 181 -5.53 24.80 3.83
CA ALA A 181 -6.47 23.73 3.53
C ALA A 181 -6.93 22.96 4.79
N PHE A 182 -6.42 23.31 5.99
CA PHE A 182 -6.92 22.73 7.23
C PHE A 182 -8.31 23.28 7.53
N MET A 183 -9.29 22.39 7.58
CA MET A 183 -10.66 22.70 7.97
C MET A 183 -10.90 22.19 9.39
N ASN A 184 -11.61 22.96 10.21
CA ASN A 184 -12.06 22.50 11.54
C ASN A 184 -13.58 22.45 11.53
N ALA A 185 -14.16 21.30 11.86
CA ALA A 185 -15.58 21.16 12.06
C ALA A 185 -15.97 21.66 13.47
N ASN A 186 -17.20 22.17 13.61
CA ASN A 186 -17.73 22.59 14.92
C ASN A 186 -17.91 21.40 15.89
N THR A 187 -17.83 20.17 15.38
CA THR A 187 -17.92 18.91 16.12
C THR A 187 -16.57 18.37 16.60
N GLY A 188 -15.46 19.07 16.33
CA GLY A 188 -14.14 18.77 16.88
C GLY A 188 -13.13 18.14 15.90
N GLU A 189 -13.59 17.73 14.71
CA GLU A 189 -12.72 17.16 13.67
C GLU A 189 -11.84 18.22 13.02
N LYS A 190 -10.57 17.89 12.86
CA LYS A 190 -9.64 18.62 11.98
C LYS A 190 -9.45 17.80 10.70
N VAL A 191 -9.53 18.46 9.55
CA VAL A 191 -9.61 17.79 8.24
C VAL A 191 -8.59 18.40 7.28
N TYR A 192 -7.95 17.55 6.49
CA TYR A 192 -7.11 17.94 5.36
C TYR A 192 -7.48 17.14 4.13
N ALA A 193 -7.54 17.82 2.98
CA ALA A 193 -7.63 17.19 1.67
C ALA A 193 -6.61 17.84 0.72
N GLY A 194 -5.80 17.04 0.04
CA GLY A 194 -4.79 17.55 -0.89
C GLY A 194 -3.64 16.58 -1.12
N PRO A 195 -2.64 16.97 -1.92
CA PRO A 195 -1.53 16.10 -2.22
C PRO A 195 -0.52 16.08 -1.07
N VAL A 196 0.18 14.95 -0.96
CA VAL A 196 1.32 14.69 -0.08
C VAL A 196 2.32 13.82 -0.83
N ASP A 197 3.54 13.74 -0.33
CA ASP A 197 4.43 12.63 -0.68
C ASP A 197 3.83 11.30 -0.21
N ASP A 198 4.02 10.24 -0.99
CA ASP A 198 3.48 8.92 -0.71
C ASP A 198 4.10 8.32 0.56
N PRO A 199 3.34 8.14 1.67
CA PRO A 199 3.91 7.63 2.90
C PRO A 199 4.21 6.12 2.86
N PHE A 200 3.78 5.39 1.84
CA PHE A 200 4.12 3.99 1.68
C PHE A 200 5.48 3.83 0.99
N PHE A 201 6.35 3.04 1.60
CA PHE A 201 7.71 2.80 1.10
C PHE A 201 7.91 1.30 0.90
N VAL A 202 8.37 0.92 -0.28
CA VAL A 202 8.64 -0.49 -0.61
C VAL A 202 9.45 -0.59 -1.89
N ASP A 203 10.29 -1.62 -2.01
CA ASP A 203 10.82 -2.02 -3.32
C ASP A 203 9.75 -2.75 -4.13
N LEU A 204 8.81 -1.97 -4.70
CA LEU A 204 7.75 -2.51 -5.58
C LEU A 204 8.35 -3.38 -6.68
N GLY A 205 9.44 -2.92 -7.28
CA GLY A 205 10.10 -3.67 -8.33
C GLY A 205 10.63 -5.02 -7.86
N GLY A 206 11.08 -5.14 -6.61
CA GLY A 206 11.70 -6.36 -6.07
C GLY A 206 10.65 -7.32 -5.55
N VAL A 207 9.70 -6.79 -4.78
CA VAL A 207 8.56 -7.57 -4.28
C VAL A 207 7.81 -8.22 -5.44
N PHE A 208 7.56 -7.51 -6.54
CA PHE A 208 6.85 -8.06 -7.69
C PHE A 208 7.75 -8.69 -8.76
N ASP A 209 9.08 -8.56 -8.65
CA ASP A 209 10.05 -9.42 -9.35
C ASP A 209 10.29 -10.70 -8.54
N LEU A 210 9.20 -11.46 -8.36
CA LEU A 210 9.16 -12.74 -7.65
C LEU A 210 9.69 -12.69 -6.21
N GLY A 211 9.39 -11.63 -5.46
CA GLY A 211 9.76 -11.53 -4.06
C GLY A 211 11.27 -11.34 -3.84
N ASP A 212 11.98 -10.73 -4.79
CA ASP A 212 13.38 -10.33 -4.69
C ASP A 212 13.58 -9.17 -3.69
N ALA A 213 13.18 -9.41 -2.44
CA ALA A 213 13.25 -8.49 -1.31
C ALA A 213 13.95 -9.23 -0.15
N PRO A 214 15.16 -8.83 0.28
CA PRO A 214 15.99 -7.82 -0.35
C PRO A 214 16.54 -8.30 -1.71
N ARG A 215 16.86 -7.35 -2.59
CA ARG A 215 17.42 -7.63 -3.93
C ARG A 215 18.65 -8.53 -3.83
N GLN A 216 18.62 -9.68 -4.52
CA GLN A 216 19.78 -10.57 -4.62
C GLN A 216 20.88 -10.00 -5.50
N ASN A 217 20.49 -9.19 -6.51
CA ASN A 217 21.41 -8.50 -7.40
C ASN A 217 21.03 -7.01 -7.50
N GLY A 218 21.89 -6.15 -6.96
CA GLY A 218 21.68 -4.71 -6.98
C GLY A 218 21.23 -4.16 -5.63
N LYS A 219 20.73 -2.93 -5.65
CA LYS A 219 20.25 -2.23 -4.45
C LYS A 219 18.73 -2.24 -4.45
N ALA A 220 18.15 -2.46 -3.27
CA ALA A 220 16.73 -2.21 -3.09
C ALA A 220 16.42 -0.74 -3.37
N ARG A 221 15.29 -0.47 -4.02
CA ARG A 221 14.89 0.88 -4.42
C ARG A 221 13.45 1.10 -4.00
N ASP A 222 13.20 2.17 -3.26
CA ASP A 222 11.82 2.58 -3.01
C ASP A 222 11.15 2.96 -4.34
N GLY A 223 10.13 2.20 -4.71
CA GLY A 223 9.39 2.36 -5.97
C GLY A 223 8.40 3.53 -5.95
N LEU A 224 8.13 4.09 -4.77
CA LEU A 224 7.22 5.22 -4.57
C LEU A 224 7.97 6.51 -4.22
N LYS A 225 9.28 6.41 -4.01
CA LYS A 225 10.17 7.56 -3.86
C LYS A 225 9.88 8.63 -4.90
N CYS A 226 9.78 9.87 -4.42
CA CYS A 226 9.59 11.04 -5.27
C CYS A 226 8.24 11.08 -6.01
N LEU A 227 7.26 10.29 -5.58
CA LEU A 227 5.90 10.31 -6.09
C LEU A 227 4.96 10.89 -5.03
N ASN A 228 3.89 11.52 -5.50
CA ASN A 228 2.84 12.01 -4.61
C ASN A 228 1.61 11.09 -4.64
N VAL A 229 0.75 11.29 -3.66
CA VAL A 229 -0.62 10.74 -3.61
C VAL A 229 -1.58 11.84 -3.19
N SER A 230 -2.89 11.61 -3.37
CA SER A 230 -3.95 12.50 -2.89
C SER A 230 -4.59 11.97 -1.62
N THR A 231 -4.63 12.79 -0.59
CA THR A 231 -4.94 12.36 0.76
C THR A 231 -6.23 12.97 1.27
N LEU A 232 -7.00 12.16 2.00
CA LEU A 232 -8.08 12.58 2.89
C LEU A 232 -7.69 12.23 4.32
N ALA A 233 -7.47 13.22 5.17
CA ALA A 233 -7.03 13.03 6.55
C ALA A 233 -8.03 13.65 7.55
N LEU A 234 -8.28 12.94 8.63
CA LEU A 234 -9.14 13.31 9.74
C LEU A 234 -8.37 13.16 11.06
N GLU A 235 -8.41 14.17 11.93
CA GLU A 235 -8.04 14.05 13.33
C GLU A 235 -9.31 14.22 14.19
N ILE A 236 -9.67 13.16 14.91
CA ILE A 236 -10.99 12.99 15.53
C ILE A 236 -10.79 12.73 17.03
N ASP A 237 -11.66 13.30 17.86
CA ASP A 237 -11.67 13.02 19.30
C ASP A 237 -12.08 11.57 19.58
N ILE A 238 -11.39 10.92 20.54
CA ILE A 238 -11.72 9.55 20.94
C ILE A 238 -13.16 9.42 21.42
N SER A 239 -13.69 10.42 22.12
CA SER A 239 -15.09 10.43 22.56
C SER A 239 -16.10 10.46 21.41
N THR A 240 -15.70 10.86 20.20
CA THR A 240 -16.54 10.74 19.00
C THR A 240 -16.53 9.31 18.46
N LEU A 241 -15.39 8.62 18.57
CA LEU A 241 -15.17 7.27 18.05
C LEU A 241 -15.56 6.16 19.04
N GLN A 242 -15.53 6.43 20.34
CA GLN A 242 -15.83 5.46 21.39
C GLN A 242 -17.35 5.36 21.57
N LYS A 243 -17.88 4.13 21.56
CA LYS A 243 -19.32 3.82 21.54
C LYS A 243 -20.17 4.45 22.67
N ASP A 244 -19.58 4.65 23.84
CA ASP A 244 -20.18 5.28 25.04
C ASP A 244 -19.72 6.74 25.24
N LYS A 245 -19.01 7.31 24.26
CA LYS A 245 -18.47 8.67 24.25
C LYS A 245 -17.46 8.98 25.35
N LYS A 246 -16.73 7.97 25.82
CA LYS A 246 -15.69 8.13 26.85
C LYS A 246 -14.38 8.71 26.29
N MET A 247 -13.60 9.36 27.15
CA MET A 247 -12.26 9.83 26.82
C MET A 247 -11.24 8.69 26.95
N ALA A 248 -10.06 8.84 26.36
CA ALA A 248 -8.97 7.87 26.44
C ALA A 248 -8.52 7.62 27.89
N LYS A 249 -8.44 8.68 28.70
CA LYS A 249 -8.10 8.58 30.12
C LYS A 249 -9.07 7.75 30.96
N ASP A 250 -10.29 7.52 30.46
CA ASP A 250 -11.31 6.73 31.16
C ASP A 250 -11.16 5.22 30.87
N ALA A 251 -10.23 4.82 30.00
CA ALA A 251 -9.92 3.43 29.72
C ALA A 251 -9.37 2.73 30.97
N GLN A 252 -9.81 1.51 31.22
CA GLN A 252 -9.38 0.75 32.40
C GLN A 252 -7.88 0.46 32.40
N ASN A 253 -7.33 0.17 31.22
CA ASN A 253 -5.91 -0.05 30.95
C ASN A 253 -5.70 -0.10 29.43
N ILE A 254 -4.45 -0.32 29.02
CA ILE A 254 -4.04 -0.36 27.60
C ILE A 254 -4.66 -1.53 26.78
N LEU A 255 -5.36 -2.46 27.43
CA LEU A 255 -6.04 -3.61 26.80
C LEU A 255 -7.57 -3.50 26.91
N ASP A 256 -8.13 -2.32 27.22
CA ASP A 256 -9.57 -2.15 27.39
C ASP A 256 -10.31 -2.48 26.07
N PRO A 257 -11.20 -3.49 26.07
CA PRO A 257 -11.93 -3.91 24.88
C PRO A 257 -12.93 -2.85 24.38
N ASN A 258 -13.33 -1.89 25.22
CA ASN A 258 -14.33 -0.88 24.84
C ASN A 258 -13.76 0.28 24.02
N TYR A 259 -12.45 0.25 23.73
CA TYR A 259 -11.74 1.27 22.98
C TYR A 259 -11.22 0.76 21.63
N VAL A 260 -11.68 -0.41 21.19
CA VAL A 260 -11.33 -0.97 19.88
C VAL A 260 -12.29 -0.45 18.82
N ILE A 261 -11.74 0.06 17.72
CA ILE A 261 -12.47 0.40 16.50
C ILE A 261 -11.89 -0.34 15.30
N GLY A 262 -12.73 -0.66 14.33
CA GLY A 262 -12.37 -1.14 12.99
C GLY A 262 -12.50 0.01 12.00
N VAL A 263 -11.52 0.17 11.12
CA VAL A 263 -11.48 1.26 10.14
C VAL A 263 -11.19 0.69 8.75
N TRP A 264 -11.96 1.13 7.76
CA TRP A 264 -11.72 0.86 6.34
C TRP A 264 -12.14 2.08 5.49
N ALA A 265 -11.68 2.14 4.24
CA ALA A 265 -11.99 3.22 3.31
C ALA A 265 -12.50 2.66 1.98
N SER A 266 -13.28 3.46 1.25
CA SER A 266 -13.84 3.06 -0.04
C SER A 266 -14.04 4.21 -1.01
N ALA A 267 -13.99 3.90 -2.30
CA ALA A 267 -14.46 4.78 -3.35
C ALA A 267 -15.66 4.15 -4.09
N SER A 268 -16.67 4.97 -4.34
CA SER A 268 -17.86 4.59 -5.11
C SER A 268 -18.10 5.52 -6.30
N ARG A 269 -18.66 4.97 -7.38
CA ARG A 269 -19.04 5.72 -8.60
C ARG A 269 -20.52 5.54 -8.93
N PRO A 270 -21.15 6.49 -9.64
CA PRO A 270 -22.46 6.27 -10.24
C PRO A 270 -22.41 5.12 -11.23
N LYS A 271 -23.43 4.27 -11.21
CA LYS A 271 -23.50 3.03 -12.01
C LYS A 271 -23.43 3.26 -13.52
N ILE A 272 -23.88 4.42 -14.02
CA ILE A 272 -23.98 4.72 -15.44
C ILE A 272 -23.11 5.93 -15.78
N ARG A 273 -22.19 5.75 -16.73
CA ARG A 273 -21.44 6.81 -17.43
C ARG A 273 -21.89 6.85 -18.89
N THR A 274 -22.29 8.02 -19.38
CA THR A 274 -22.65 8.24 -20.78
C THR A 274 -21.71 9.25 -21.41
N LEU A 275 -21.01 8.85 -22.47
CA LEU A 275 -20.11 9.71 -23.23
C LEU A 275 -20.87 10.43 -24.34
N GLY A 276 -20.77 11.75 -24.38
CA GLY A 276 -21.27 12.59 -25.45
C GLY A 276 -20.25 12.74 -26.58
N GLY A 277 -20.71 12.84 -27.83
CA GLY A 277 -19.84 13.03 -29.01
C GLY A 277 -19.11 14.38 -29.08
N ASN A 278 -19.37 15.29 -28.14
CA ASN A 278 -18.75 16.62 -28.02
C ASN A 278 -17.68 16.70 -26.92
N GLY A 279 -17.20 15.55 -26.43
CA GLY A 279 -16.21 15.50 -25.34
C GLY A 279 -16.80 15.77 -23.96
N THR A 280 -18.13 15.75 -23.81
CA THR A 280 -18.79 15.78 -22.50
C THR A 280 -19.12 14.37 -22.03
N GLU A 281 -19.40 14.24 -20.74
CA GLU A 281 -19.93 13.02 -20.18
C GLU A 281 -20.95 13.34 -19.10
N THR A 282 -21.83 12.39 -18.83
CA THR A 282 -22.82 12.46 -17.75
C THR A 282 -22.76 11.19 -16.92
N HIS A 283 -23.11 11.31 -15.64
CA HIS A 283 -23.08 10.23 -14.67
C HIS A 283 -24.42 10.14 -13.96
N SER A 284 -24.96 8.94 -13.78
CA SER A 284 -26.28 8.72 -13.17
C SER A 284 -26.42 7.32 -12.56
N GLY A 285 -27.56 7.09 -11.89
CA GLY A 285 -27.87 5.83 -11.20
C GLY A 285 -27.28 5.75 -9.78
N ASP A 286 -27.46 4.59 -9.16
CA ASP A 286 -27.00 4.33 -7.80
C ASP A 286 -25.47 4.37 -7.70
N TRP A 287 -24.97 4.67 -6.50
CA TRP A 287 -23.55 4.56 -6.18
C TRP A 287 -23.16 3.09 -6.03
N VAL A 288 -22.06 2.70 -6.66
CA VAL A 288 -21.48 1.36 -6.63
C VAL A 288 -20.06 1.48 -6.12
N GLN A 289 -19.70 0.70 -5.10
CA GLN A 289 -18.33 0.58 -4.61
C GLN A 289 -17.45 -0.02 -5.71
N VAL A 290 -16.33 0.65 -6.02
CA VAL A 290 -15.38 0.22 -7.05
C VAL A 290 -13.97 0.00 -6.49
N SER A 291 -13.69 0.51 -5.29
CA SER A 291 -12.47 0.25 -4.54
C SER A 291 -12.77 0.26 -3.05
N ARG A 292 -12.01 -0.53 -2.29
CA ARG A 292 -11.95 -0.43 -0.84
C ARG A 292 -10.57 -0.81 -0.31
N LEU A 293 -10.29 -0.44 0.92
CA LEU A 293 -9.07 -0.84 1.61
C LEU A 293 -9.28 -0.87 3.12
N GLY A 294 -8.93 -1.98 3.75
CA GLY A 294 -8.86 -2.14 5.20
C GLY A 294 -7.41 -2.40 5.62
N MET A 295 -7.05 -3.67 5.74
CA MET A 295 -5.68 -4.10 5.96
C MET A 295 -4.85 -3.90 4.69
N PRO A 296 -3.61 -3.39 4.82
CA PRO A 296 -2.71 -3.23 3.68
C PRO A 296 -2.39 -4.59 3.06
N LEU A 297 -1.99 -4.57 1.78
CA LEU A 297 -1.47 -5.72 1.03
C LEU A 297 -2.42 -6.92 0.86
N THR A 298 -3.63 -6.87 1.43
CA THR A 298 -4.64 -7.93 1.29
C THR A 298 -5.00 -8.17 -0.16
N ASN A 299 -5.29 -7.10 -0.91
CA ASN A 299 -5.66 -7.28 -2.30
C ASN A 299 -4.45 -7.49 -3.20
N GLU A 300 -3.25 -7.19 -2.73
CA GLU A 300 -2.00 -7.15 -3.47
C GLU A 300 -1.30 -8.52 -3.47
N VAL A 301 -1.07 -9.08 -2.27
CA VAL A 301 -0.23 -10.28 -2.10
C VAL A 301 -0.97 -11.49 -1.53
N VAL A 302 -2.18 -11.31 -1.00
CA VAL A 302 -3.01 -12.42 -0.50
C VAL A 302 -4.02 -12.87 -1.55
N ASN A 303 -4.73 -11.93 -2.16
CA ASN A 303 -5.75 -12.24 -3.15
C ASN A 303 -5.14 -12.53 -4.52
N PRO A 304 -5.48 -13.66 -5.17
CA PRO A 304 -5.09 -13.89 -6.55
C PRO A 304 -5.86 -12.97 -7.50
N ILE A 305 -5.27 -12.69 -8.66
CA ILE A 305 -5.80 -11.73 -9.66
C ILE A 305 -7.30 -11.89 -9.96
N VAL A 306 -7.78 -13.14 -10.02
CA VAL A 306 -9.16 -13.47 -10.40
C VAL A 306 -10.22 -12.97 -9.41
N VAL A 307 -9.85 -12.67 -8.16
CA VAL A 307 -10.80 -12.17 -7.14
C VAL A 307 -10.59 -10.71 -6.77
N LYS A 308 -9.56 -10.03 -7.31
CA LYS A 308 -9.18 -8.68 -6.85
C LYS A 308 -10.26 -7.62 -7.15
N ASP A 309 -10.83 -7.64 -8.35
CA ASP A 309 -11.94 -6.74 -8.71
C ASP A 309 -13.21 -7.04 -7.89
N PHE A 310 -13.48 -8.33 -7.66
CA PHE A 310 -14.62 -8.74 -6.83
C PHE A 310 -14.45 -8.23 -5.40
N TRP A 311 -13.25 -8.40 -4.81
CA TRP A 311 -12.92 -7.91 -3.48
C TRP A 311 -13.15 -6.40 -3.37
N ASN A 312 -12.74 -5.63 -4.38
CA ASN A 312 -12.93 -4.17 -4.47
C ASN A 312 -14.40 -3.75 -4.52
N SER A 313 -15.25 -4.54 -5.18
CA SER A 313 -16.69 -4.26 -5.32
C SER A 313 -17.53 -4.57 -4.08
N TYR A 314 -16.94 -5.23 -3.07
CA TYR A 314 -17.69 -5.88 -1.99
C TYR A 314 -17.42 -5.24 -0.64
N THR A 315 -18.45 -5.13 0.21
CA THR A 315 -18.30 -4.61 1.59
C THR A 315 -17.65 -5.65 2.51
N PRO A 316 -16.89 -5.24 3.55
CA PRO A 316 -16.22 -6.18 4.46
C PRO A 316 -17.18 -7.02 5.33
N TYR A 317 -18.46 -6.63 5.48
CA TYR A 317 -19.39 -7.23 6.45
C TYR A 317 -20.14 -8.49 5.98
N LYS A 318 -20.07 -8.84 4.68
CA LYS A 318 -20.90 -9.94 4.13
C LYS A 318 -20.13 -11.28 4.09
N ASP A 319 -20.04 -11.92 5.25
CA ASP A 319 -19.04 -12.95 5.59
C ASP A 319 -19.16 -14.35 4.95
N PRO A 320 -20.32 -14.97 4.63
CA PRO A 320 -20.30 -16.37 4.15
C PRO A 320 -19.66 -16.53 2.77
N PHE A 321 -19.93 -15.60 1.85
CA PHE A 321 -19.31 -15.61 0.52
C PHE A 321 -17.86 -15.16 0.59
N TYR A 322 -17.57 -14.10 1.36
CA TYR A 322 -16.21 -13.62 1.51
C TYR A 322 -15.30 -14.70 2.11
N ARG A 323 -15.69 -15.36 3.21
CA ARG A 323 -14.91 -16.43 3.84
C ARG A 323 -14.64 -17.61 2.89
N ASN A 324 -15.66 -17.99 2.09
CA ASN A 324 -15.56 -19.11 1.15
C ASN A 324 -14.80 -18.76 -0.15
N SER A 325 -14.86 -17.51 -0.59
CA SER A 325 -14.28 -17.06 -1.86
C SER A 325 -12.89 -16.46 -1.70
N VAL A 326 -12.68 -15.66 -0.64
CA VAL A 326 -11.47 -14.86 -0.40
C VAL A 326 -10.80 -15.22 0.93
N GLY A 327 -11.55 -15.34 2.02
CA GLY A 327 -10.99 -15.63 3.36
C GLY A 327 -10.15 -16.91 3.42
N LYS A 328 -10.42 -17.88 2.54
CA LYS A 328 -9.60 -19.10 2.39
C LYS A 328 -8.13 -18.82 2.08
N TYR A 329 -7.80 -17.70 1.43
CA TYR A 329 -6.42 -17.33 1.09
C TYR A 329 -5.60 -16.96 2.33
N PHE A 330 -6.25 -16.59 3.45
CA PHE A 330 -5.55 -16.38 4.72
C PHE A 330 -5.24 -17.70 5.45
N ASN A 331 -5.99 -18.77 5.17
CA ASN A 331 -5.79 -20.07 5.82
C ASN A 331 -4.56 -20.80 5.26
N ASN A 332 -4.30 -20.61 3.96
CA ASN A 332 -3.18 -21.17 3.20
C ASN A 332 -2.68 -20.10 2.21
N PRO A 333 -1.96 -19.07 2.68
CA PRO A 333 -1.54 -17.97 1.82
C PRO A 333 -0.54 -18.43 0.77
N GLU A 334 -0.66 -17.93 -0.45
CA GLU A 334 0.25 -18.28 -1.54
C GLU A 334 1.70 -17.90 -1.19
N LEU A 335 1.89 -16.73 -0.55
CA LEU A 335 3.18 -16.26 -0.06
C LEU A 335 3.90 -17.28 0.84
N ALA A 336 3.15 -18.07 1.62
CA ALA A 336 3.74 -19.11 2.47
C ALA A 336 4.40 -20.26 1.68
N LEU A 337 3.99 -20.50 0.43
CA LEU A 337 4.62 -21.54 -0.41
C LEU A 337 6.07 -21.20 -0.75
N TYR A 338 6.43 -19.92 -0.77
CA TYR A 338 7.78 -19.42 -1.02
C TYR A 338 8.65 -19.35 0.25
N MET A 339 8.08 -19.71 1.40
CA MET A 339 8.76 -19.85 2.69
C MET A 339 8.80 -21.31 3.17
N ASP A 340 8.40 -22.25 2.30
CA ASP A 340 8.46 -23.69 2.53
C ASP A 340 9.37 -24.34 1.49
N ASP A 341 10.51 -24.87 1.94
CA ASP A 341 11.52 -25.51 1.08
C ASP A 341 11.00 -26.78 0.40
N ASP A 342 9.95 -27.43 0.91
CA ASP A 342 9.31 -28.57 0.24
C ASP A 342 8.39 -28.13 -0.91
N LYS A 343 8.19 -26.82 -1.09
CA LYS A 343 7.35 -26.19 -2.11
C LYS A 343 8.20 -25.32 -3.04
N PHE A 344 8.12 -24.01 -2.87
CA PHE A 344 8.78 -23.02 -3.72
C PHE A 344 9.84 -22.22 -2.96
N GLY A 345 10.24 -22.63 -1.75
CA GLY A 345 11.24 -21.93 -0.93
C GLY A 345 12.60 -21.74 -1.61
N GLY A 346 12.99 -22.66 -2.50
CA GLY A 346 14.20 -22.52 -3.31
C GLY A 346 14.06 -21.60 -4.52
N ALA A 347 12.85 -21.20 -4.90
CA ALA A 347 12.58 -20.34 -6.04
C ALA A 347 12.78 -18.84 -5.73
N VAL A 348 12.71 -18.46 -4.45
CA VAL A 348 12.88 -17.08 -3.97
C VAL A 348 13.99 -17.04 -2.92
N PRO A 349 15.27 -17.00 -3.33
CA PRO A 349 16.41 -17.01 -2.39
C PRO A 349 16.38 -15.88 -1.37
N ALA A 350 15.80 -14.72 -1.74
CA ALA A 350 15.65 -13.58 -0.85
C ALA A 350 14.84 -13.89 0.41
N PHE A 351 13.90 -14.84 0.32
CA PHE A 351 13.11 -15.30 1.46
C PHE A 351 13.78 -16.43 2.23
N ALA A 352 15.01 -16.85 1.93
CA ALA A 352 15.72 -17.92 2.66
C ALA A 352 15.71 -17.76 4.20
N PRO A 353 15.83 -16.54 4.78
CA PRO A 353 15.73 -16.34 6.22
C PRO A 353 14.31 -16.54 6.80
N LEU A 354 13.29 -16.52 5.94
CA LEU A 354 11.87 -16.62 6.30
C LEU A 354 11.39 -18.05 6.05
N ARG A 355 11.29 -18.86 7.10
CA ARG A 355 10.82 -20.24 7.02
C ARG A 355 9.65 -20.47 7.95
N ILE A 356 8.67 -21.24 7.51
CA ILE A 356 7.46 -21.53 8.28
C ILE A 356 7.70 -22.73 9.20
N GLN A 357 7.11 -22.71 10.40
CA GLN A 357 7.15 -23.85 11.30
C GLN A 357 6.36 -25.03 10.73
N LYS A 358 7.01 -26.17 10.53
CA LYS A 358 6.38 -27.40 10.01
C LYS A 358 6.21 -28.47 11.09
N ALA A 359 6.90 -28.31 12.22
CA ALA A 359 6.89 -29.23 13.34
C ALA A 359 7.12 -28.48 14.67
N SER A 360 6.41 -27.37 14.88
CA SER A 360 6.46 -26.63 16.14
C SER A 360 6.08 -27.55 17.31
N LEU A 361 6.90 -27.56 18.37
CA LEU A 361 6.81 -28.49 19.50
C LEU A 361 6.79 -29.98 19.08
N GLY A 362 7.34 -30.30 17.92
CA GLY A 362 7.38 -31.66 17.34
C GLY A 362 6.04 -32.18 16.82
N GLN A 363 4.95 -31.39 16.88
CA GLN A 363 3.59 -31.88 16.61
C GLN A 363 2.75 -30.96 15.73
N PHE A 364 3.00 -29.64 15.73
CA PHE A 364 2.12 -28.67 15.08
C PHE A 364 2.80 -28.05 13.86
N GLY A 365 2.27 -28.37 12.68
CA GLY A 365 2.76 -27.83 11.41
C GLY A 365 1.85 -26.73 10.87
N PHE A 366 2.45 -25.60 10.48
CA PHE A 366 1.78 -24.40 9.99
C PHE A 366 1.98 -24.11 8.50
N ALA A 367 2.73 -24.96 7.77
CA ALA A 367 2.84 -24.86 6.33
C ALA A 367 1.53 -25.24 5.63
N ASN A 368 1.31 -24.72 4.41
CA ASN A 368 0.04 -24.87 3.71
C ASN A 368 -0.41 -26.34 3.61
N GLY A 369 -1.66 -26.60 3.99
CA GLY A 369 -2.29 -27.92 4.03
C GLY A 369 -2.01 -28.74 5.29
N GLN A 370 -1.14 -28.27 6.19
CA GLN A 370 -0.96 -28.90 7.52
C GLN A 370 -2.11 -28.53 8.47
N ASN A 371 -2.20 -29.23 9.60
CA ASN A 371 -3.35 -29.11 10.50
C ASN A 371 -3.21 -27.99 11.54
N GLY A 372 -2.06 -27.32 11.66
CA GLY A 372 -1.82 -26.31 12.70
C GLY A 372 -2.22 -26.85 14.08
N LEU A 373 -3.06 -26.09 14.79
CA LEU A 373 -3.61 -26.48 16.10
C LEU A 373 -4.95 -27.24 16.03
N PHE A 374 -5.48 -27.54 14.83
CA PHE A 374 -6.75 -28.26 14.67
C PHE A 374 -6.85 -29.58 15.46
N PRO A 375 -5.79 -30.39 15.62
CA PRO A 375 -5.86 -31.62 16.43
C PRO A 375 -6.26 -31.40 17.89
N LEU A 376 -6.15 -30.16 18.40
CA LEU A 376 -6.55 -29.80 19.76
C LEU A 376 -8.05 -29.48 19.89
N LYS A 377 -8.79 -29.41 18.78
CA LYS A 377 -10.21 -29.04 18.77
C LYS A 377 -11.03 -29.99 19.64
N GLY A 378 -11.86 -29.43 20.52
CA GLY A 378 -12.72 -30.20 21.44
C GLY A 378 -11.98 -30.90 22.58
N SER A 379 -10.65 -30.78 22.66
CA SER A 379 -9.87 -31.33 23.77
C SER A 379 -10.07 -30.51 25.06
N GLN A 380 -9.80 -31.14 26.20
CA GLN A 380 -9.80 -30.42 27.49
C GLN A 380 -8.72 -29.32 27.55
N ALA A 381 -7.66 -29.43 26.74
CA ALA A 381 -6.55 -28.48 26.73
C ALA A 381 -6.97 -27.08 26.23
N VAL A 382 -7.92 -27.00 25.29
CA VAL A 382 -8.37 -25.71 24.73
C VAL A 382 -9.43 -25.02 25.59
N LYS A 383 -9.95 -25.67 26.64
CA LYS A 383 -11.06 -25.13 27.43
C LYS A 383 -10.73 -23.76 28.05
N GLY A 384 -11.60 -22.78 27.81
CA GLY A 384 -11.41 -21.40 28.28
C GLY A 384 -10.26 -20.64 27.61
N THR A 385 -9.81 -21.11 26.44
CA THR A 385 -8.91 -20.39 25.53
C THR A 385 -9.71 -19.87 24.33
N ALA A 386 -9.15 -19.00 23.50
CA ALA A 386 -9.76 -18.57 22.25
C ALA A 386 -10.07 -19.76 21.32
N LEU A 387 -9.33 -20.87 21.45
CA LEU A 387 -9.51 -22.09 20.67
C LEU A 387 -10.66 -22.98 21.17
N ASP A 388 -11.34 -22.62 22.27
CA ASP A 388 -12.53 -23.30 22.77
C ASP A 388 -13.73 -23.05 21.84
N ASP A 389 -14.48 -24.09 21.46
CA ASP A 389 -15.68 -23.97 20.63
C ASP A 389 -16.81 -23.15 21.29
N ALA A 390 -16.80 -23.05 22.62
CA ALA A 390 -17.68 -22.15 23.37
C ALA A 390 -17.29 -20.67 23.24
N ILE A 391 -16.08 -20.38 22.73
CA ILE A 391 -15.53 -19.05 22.54
C ILE A 391 -15.34 -18.78 21.03
N PHE A 392 -14.17 -19.08 20.45
CA PHE A 392 -13.89 -18.85 19.02
C PHE A 392 -13.35 -20.08 18.28
N GLY A 393 -13.30 -21.25 18.92
CA GLY A 393 -12.77 -22.49 18.34
C GLY A 393 -13.46 -22.94 17.05
N LYS A 394 -14.73 -22.57 16.84
CA LYS A 394 -15.46 -22.83 15.59
C LYS A 394 -14.92 -22.02 14.39
N VAL A 395 -14.34 -20.85 14.66
CA VAL A 395 -13.76 -19.96 13.65
C VAL A 395 -12.25 -20.20 13.53
N LEU A 396 -11.55 -20.35 14.67
CA LEU A 396 -10.10 -20.49 14.73
C LEU A 396 -9.62 -21.91 14.43
N LEU A 397 -10.44 -22.93 14.68
CA LEU A 397 -10.18 -24.33 14.32
C LEU A 397 -11.34 -24.85 13.44
N PRO A 398 -11.54 -24.30 12.24
CA PRO A 398 -12.72 -24.59 11.42
C PRO A 398 -12.65 -25.97 10.75
N GLY A 399 -11.45 -26.51 10.52
CA GLY A 399 -11.24 -27.78 9.85
C GLY A 399 -9.75 -28.15 9.72
N PRO A 400 -9.43 -29.39 9.32
CA PRO A 400 -8.06 -29.79 8.99
C PRO A 400 -7.56 -29.05 7.74
N GLY A 401 -6.23 -28.97 7.56
CA GLY A 401 -5.61 -28.31 6.41
C GLY A 401 -5.76 -26.79 6.37
N MET A 402 -6.09 -26.15 7.49
CA MET A 402 -6.24 -24.69 7.63
C MET A 402 -5.34 -24.15 8.74
N PRO A 403 -4.01 -24.23 8.58
CA PRO A 403 -3.08 -24.00 9.68
C PRO A 403 -3.05 -22.54 10.17
N ARG A 404 -3.29 -21.58 9.27
CA ARG A 404 -3.11 -20.14 9.54
C ARG A 404 -4.37 -19.44 10.07
N THR A 405 -5.41 -20.21 10.42
CA THR A 405 -6.63 -19.68 11.04
C THR A 405 -6.44 -19.24 12.48
N VAL A 406 -5.31 -19.60 13.10
CA VAL A 406 -5.01 -19.25 14.49
C VAL A 406 -4.11 -18.02 14.64
N ASP A 407 -3.48 -17.54 13.57
CA ASP A 407 -2.59 -16.36 13.60
C ASP A 407 -2.96 -15.31 12.55
N LEU A 408 -2.85 -15.62 11.24
CA LEU A 408 -3.11 -14.66 10.17
C LEU A 408 -4.58 -14.29 10.09
N TYR A 409 -5.49 -15.27 10.16
CA TYR A 409 -6.92 -14.96 10.08
C TYR A 409 -7.37 -13.98 11.18
N PRO A 410 -7.04 -14.17 12.47
CA PRO A 410 -7.33 -13.19 13.51
C PRO A 410 -6.76 -11.80 13.22
N ILE A 411 -5.49 -11.70 12.84
CA ILE A 411 -4.82 -10.42 12.55
C ILE A 411 -5.59 -9.62 11.51
N PHE A 412 -6.05 -10.27 10.44
CA PHE A 412 -6.68 -9.59 9.31
C PHE A 412 -8.21 -9.47 9.42
N HIS A 413 -8.91 -10.38 10.12
CA HIS A 413 -10.38 -10.50 10.03
C HIS A 413 -11.17 -10.29 11.32
N THR A 414 -10.57 -10.47 12.49
CA THR A 414 -11.30 -10.34 13.76
C THR A 414 -10.60 -9.44 14.77
N GLY A 415 -9.32 -9.13 14.53
CA GLY A 415 -8.41 -8.67 15.57
C GLY A 415 -8.04 -9.81 16.51
N VAL A 416 -7.13 -9.50 17.43
CA VAL A 416 -6.55 -10.45 18.37
C VAL A 416 -7.00 -10.10 19.80
N PRO A 417 -7.66 -11.02 20.52
CA PRO A 417 -8.04 -10.78 21.91
C PRO A 417 -6.85 -11.00 22.84
N ASN A 418 -6.82 -10.28 23.97
CA ASN A 418 -5.96 -10.63 25.10
C ASN A 418 -6.52 -11.88 25.82
N LEU A 419 -6.42 -13.04 25.16
CA LEU A 419 -6.91 -14.32 25.63
C LEU A 419 -5.93 -15.41 25.19
N ARG A 420 -5.76 -16.46 26.00
CA ARG A 420 -4.91 -17.61 25.63
C ARG A 420 -5.36 -18.17 24.27
N PRO A 421 -4.46 -18.49 23.32
CA PRO A 421 -3.00 -18.46 23.44
C PRO A 421 -2.35 -17.11 23.09
N TYR A 422 -3.07 -16.05 22.76
CA TYR A 422 -2.52 -14.80 22.23
C TYR A 422 -1.71 -13.91 23.20
N GLN A 423 -1.52 -14.37 24.43
CA GLN A 423 -0.57 -13.78 25.37
C GLN A 423 0.86 -14.18 25.02
N LEU A 424 1.84 -13.31 25.29
CA LEU A 424 3.25 -13.60 25.01
C LEU A 424 3.75 -14.81 25.80
N LEU A 425 4.77 -15.48 25.27
CA LEU A 425 5.33 -16.73 25.82
C LEU A 425 5.84 -16.60 27.27
N THR A 426 6.17 -15.40 27.73
CA THR A 426 6.61 -15.15 29.11
C THR A 426 5.60 -15.68 30.12
N GLY A 427 6.05 -16.58 31.00
CA GLY A 427 5.22 -17.23 32.03
C GLY A 427 4.49 -18.50 31.59
N LYS A 428 4.55 -18.86 30.30
CA LYS A 428 3.85 -20.05 29.78
C LYS A 428 4.55 -21.38 30.06
N ASN A 429 5.82 -21.37 30.43
CA ASN A 429 6.62 -22.55 30.78
C ASN A 429 6.53 -23.69 29.74
N GLY A 430 6.64 -23.35 28.45
CA GLY A 430 6.57 -24.31 27.34
C GLY A 430 5.16 -24.75 26.91
N ASN A 431 4.10 -24.31 27.61
CA ASN A 431 2.71 -24.59 27.23
C ASN A 431 2.06 -23.38 26.53
N PRO A 432 1.88 -23.38 25.20
CA PRO A 432 1.29 -22.24 24.48
C PRO A 432 -0.15 -21.90 24.91
N LEU A 433 -0.89 -22.85 25.50
CA LEU A 433 -2.25 -22.66 26.01
C LEU A 433 -2.31 -22.21 27.48
N ALA A 434 -1.17 -22.08 28.16
CA ALA A 434 -1.09 -21.50 29.49
C ALA A 434 -1.24 -19.97 29.45
N SER A 435 -1.55 -19.38 30.60
CA SER A 435 -1.55 -17.92 30.75
C SER A 435 -0.14 -17.39 30.56
N GLY A 436 -0.01 -16.40 29.69
CA GLY A 436 1.24 -15.70 29.44
C GLY A 436 1.15 -14.23 29.87
N LYS A 437 2.14 -13.45 29.47
CA LYS A 437 2.13 -11.99 29.66
C LYS A 437 1.05 -11.36 28.77
N PRO A 438 0.12 -10.56 29.35
CA PRO A 438 -0.84 -9.77 28.57
C PRO A 438 -0.12 -8.87 27.56
N PHE A 439 -0.63 -8.81 26.32
CA PHE A 439 0.10 -8.16 25.23
C PHE A 439 -0.78 -7.27 24.36
N ILE A 440 -1.71 -7.84 23.60
CA ILE A 440 -2.56 -7.06 22.68
C ILE A 440 -4.03 -7.34 22.90
N HIS A 441 -4.85 -6.33 22.65
CA HIS A 441 -6.30 -6.46 22.58
C HIS A 441 -6.85 -5.49 21.53
N ASN A 442 -6.86 -5.87 20.27
CA ASN A 442 -7.51 -5.11 19.19
C ASN A 442 -8.69 -5.91 18.61
N PHE A 443 -9.35 -6.68 19.46
CA PHE A 443 -10.40 -7.62 19.07
C PHE A 443 -11.71 -6.91 18.78
N LEU A 444 -12.14 -6.98 17.52
CA LEU A 444 -13.44 -6.53 17.04
C LEU A 444 -13.95 -7.57 16.04
N PRO A 445 -14.66 -8.63 16.50
CA PRO A 445 -15.04 -9.78 15.68
C PRO A 445 -16.31 -9.53 14.86
N ASN A 446 -16.44 -8.33 14.29
CA ASN A 446 -17.48 -8.00 13.31
C ASN A 446 -17.34 -8.81 12.00
N GLY A 447 -16.14 -9.33 11.75
CA GLY A 447 -15.78 -9.99 10.51
C GLY A 447 -15.47 -8.97 9.42
N GLY A 448 -14.38 -9.19 8.70
CA GLY A 448 -14.02 -8.38 7.54
C GLY A 448 -12.67 -7.70 7.66
N ASP A 449 -12.23 -7.23 6.50
CA ASP A 449 -10.95 -6.60 6.26
C ASP A 449 -10.98 -5.13 6.72
N MET A 450 -10.27 -4.83 7.82
CA MET A 450 -10.22 -3.52 8.49
C MET A 450 -8.95 -3.39 9.32
N LEU A 451 -8.40 -2.17 9.39
CA LEU A 451 -7.46 -1.83 10.45
C LEU A 451 -8.18 -1.81 11.79
N ARG A 452 -7.63 -2.50 12.81
CA ARG A 452 -8.21 -2.54 14.16
C ARG A 452 -7.32 -1.82 15.14
N LEU A 453 -7.80 -0.70 15.65
CA LEU A 453 -7.07 0.16 16.58
C LEU A 453 -7.71 0.10 17.97
N ASN A 454 -6.95 -0.34 18.96
CA ASN A 454 -7.26 -0.08 20.35
C ASN A 454 -6.75 1.31 20.75
N MET A 455 -7.68 2.24 20.90
CA MET A 455 -7.41 3.63 21.23
C MET A 455 -6.93 3.83 22.68
N ALA A 456 -7.04 2.82 23.55
CA ALA A 456 -6.51 2.85 24.91
C ALA A 456 -4.98 2.69 24.95
N VAL A 457 -4.36 2.17 23.88
CA VAL A 457 -2.91 1.99 23.80
C VAL A 457 -2.23 3.36 23.64
N PRO A 458 -1.31 3.74 24.54
CA PRO A 458 -0.54 4.98 24.43
C PRO A 458 0.40 4.96 23.23
N THR A 459 0.71 6.13 22.69
CA THR A 459 1.66 6.26 21.58
C THR A 459 3.10 6.07 22.03
N THR A 460 3.92 5.39 21.23
CA THR A 460 5.38 5.40 21.37
C THR A 460 5.92 6.69 20.73
N PRO A 461 6.65 7.55 21.47
CA PRO A 461 7.16 8.80 20.90
C PRO A 461 8.06 8.55 19.69
N ARG A 462 7.76 9.23 18.56
CA ARG A 462 8.44 9.00 17.26
C ARG A 462 9.94 9.35 17.28
N ASN A 463 10.35 10.22 18.18
CA ASN A 463 11.75 10.61 18.38
C ASN A 463 12.49 9.77 19.45
N SER A 464 11.82 8.77 20.04
CA SER A 464 12.42 7.88 21.02
C SER A 464 13.39 6.90 20.36
N LYS A 465 14.47 6.55 21.07
CA LYS A 465 15.37 5.45 20.66
C LYS A 465 14.69 4.08 20.67
N GLU A 466 13.58 3.96 21.39
CA GLU A 466 12.77 2.74 21.47
C GLU A 466 11.73 2.64 20.33
N PHE A 467 11.59 3.68 19.51
CA PHE A 467 10.67 3.66 18.37
C PHE A 467 11.19 2.72 17.28
N SER A 468 10.29 1.95 16.67
CA SER A 468 10.60 1.02 15.60
C SER A 468 9.45 1.00 14.59
N SER A 469 9.75 0.91 13.30
CA SER A 469 8.79 0.74 12.21
C SER A 469 8.11 -0.64 12.20
N LEU A 470 8.55 -1.57 13.05
CA LEU A 470 8.03 -2.95 13.08
C LEU A 470 6.83 -3.15 14.02
N GLY A 471 6.23 -2.08 14.54
CA GLY A 471 5.02 -2.13 15.34
C GLY A 471 5.01 -3.24 16.40
N LEU A 472 3.97 -4.08 16.34
CA LEU A 472 3.80 -5.17 17.29
C LEU A 472 4.82 -6.30 17.16
N ILE A 473 5.47 -6.47 16.01
CA ILE A 473 6.55 -7.46 15.85
C ILE A 473 7.74 -7.08 16.73
N ASN A 474 8.14 -5.80 16.74
CA ASN A 474 9.18 -5.34 17.65
C ASN A 474 8.74 -5.40 19.11
N ALA A 475 7.50 -5.03 19.42
CA ALA A 475 6.98 -5.15 20.79
C ALA A 475 6.99 -6.62 21.28
N ALA A 476 6.65 -7.58 20.42
CA ALA A 476 6.73 -9.00 20.72
C ALA A 476 8.19 -9.44 20.92
N ALA A 477 9.10 -9.03 20.04
CA ALA A 477 10.53 -9.33 20.16
C ALA A 477 11.11 -8.79 21.48
N LEU A 478 10.78 -7.56 21.88
CA LEU A 478 11.15 -7.00 23.19
C LEU A 478 10.55 -7.83 24.34
N GLY A 479 9.29 -8.21 24.24
CA GLY A 479 8.63 -9.09 25.22
C GLY A 479 9.29 -10.47 25.39
N ILE A 480 10.04 -10.93 24.39
CA ILE A 480 10.78 -12.21 24.41
C ILE A 480 12.24 -12.00 24.84
N LEU A 481 12.92 -11.02 24.27
CA LEU A 481 14.38 -10.87 24.31
C LEU A 481 14.86 -9.88 25.39
N ASP A 482 14.06 -8.89 25.74
CA ASP A 482 14.49 -7.79 26.61
C ASP A 482 14.17 -8.10 28.08
N PRO A 483 15.18 -8.13 28.97
CA PRO A 483 15.00 -8.34 30.41
C PRO A 483 13.98 -7.40 31.07
N ARG A 484 13.75 -6.19 30.53
CA ARG A 484 12.77 -5.24 31.04
C ARG A 484 11.32 -5.77 30.94
N PHE A 485 11.05 -6.60 29.93
CA PHE A 485 9.69 -7.01 29.57
C PHE A 485 9.45 -8.52 29.68
N ASN A 486 10.51 -9.35 29.66
CA ASN A 486 10.40 -10.81 29.63
C ASN A 486 10.50 -11.50 31.01
N GLN A 487 10.69 -10.76 32.10
CA GLN A 487 10.88 -11.33 33.44
C GLN A 487 9.59 -11.60 34.22
N THR A 488 8.48 -10.93 33.88
CA THR A 488 7.21 -11.04 34.62
C THR A 488 6.01 -11.11 33.70
N THR A 489 4.91 -11.69 34.19
CA THR A 489 3.62 -11.77 33.51
C THR A 489 2.74 -10.53 33.73
N ASN A 490 3.25 -9.50 34.40
CA ASN A 490 2.49 -8.27 34.65
C ASN A 490 2.18 -7.54 33.33
N LEU A 491 1.00 -6.93 33.25
CA LEU A 491 0.67 -6.02 32.16
C LEU A 491 1.66 -4.85 32.17
N GLN A 492 2.29 -4.60 31.03
CA GLN A 492 3.23 -3.49 30.83
C GLN A 492 3.00 -2.90 29.44
N PHE A 493 3.18 -1.60 29.32
CA PHE A 493 3.33 -0.97 28.01
C PHE A 493 4.73 -1.28 27.47
N ILE A 494 4.78 -2.07 26.40
CA ILE A 494 6.00 -2.36 25.65
C ILE A 494 6.06 -1.37 24.46
N PRO A 495 7.20 -0.73 24.17
CA PRO A 495 7.31 0.19 23.04
C PRO A 495 6.82 -0.43 21.72
N ASN A 496 6.10 0.38 20.93
CA ASN A 496 5.50 0.07 19.63
C ASN A 496 4.26 -0.82 19.65
N MET A 497 3.62 -1.00 20.82
CA MET A 497 2.27 -1.57 20.88
C MET A 497 1.19 -0.73 20.18
N ASP A 498 1.48 0.54 19.87
CA ASP A 498 0.65 1.45 19.07
C ASP A 498 0.87 1.32 17.55
N GLY A 499 1.69 0.38 17.10
CA GLY A 499 1.95 0.12 15.69
C GLY A 499 1.19 -1.07 15.12
N PHE A 500 1.29 -1.24 13.81
CA PHE A 500 0.62 -2.29 13.06
C PHE A 500 0.85 -3.70 13.65
N PRO A 501 -0.18 -4.56 13.75
CA PRO A 501 -1.59 -4.35 13.33
C PRO A 501 -2.53 -3.72 14.37
N ASN A 502 -2.05 -3.03 15.42
CA ASN A 502 -2.91 -2.21 16.28
C ASN A 502 -3.13 -0.83 15.63
N GLY A 503 -3.99 -0.79 14.62
CA GLY A 503 -4.04 0.31 13.66
C GLY A 503 -2.86 0.23 12.69
N ARG A 504 -2.48 1.37 12.09
CA ARG A 504 -1.29 1.51 11.25
C ARG A 504 -0.78 2.94 11.34
N ARG A 505 0.48 3.11 11.71
CA ARG A 505 1.21 4.39 11.75
C ARG A 505 1.83 4.68 10.37
N LEU A 506 2.16 5.94 10.09
CA LEU A 506 2.82 6.31 8.83
C LEU A 506 4.20 5.64 8.69
N GLU A 507 4.87 5.42 9.81
CA GLU A 507 6.22 4.85 9.85
C GLU A 507 6.25 3.31 9.82
N ASP A 508 5.09 2.63 9.85
CA ASP A 508 5.06 1.17 9.94
C ASP A 508 5.49 0.51 8.61
N ASP A 509 6.53 -0.32 8.66
CA ASP A 509 6.99 -1.14 7.52
C ASP A 509 6.11 -2.39 7.40
N VAL A 510 4.91 -2.19 6.86
CA VAL A 510 3.89 -3.25 6.75
C VAL A 510 4.37 -4.39 5.86
N THR A 511 5.17 -4.12 4.83
CA THR A 511 5.75 -5.16 3.95
C THR A 511 6.61 -6.13 4.77
N ARG A 512 7.53 -5.60 5.57
CA ARG A 512 8.41 -6.41 6.41
C ARG A 512 7.66 -7.10 7.54
N ILE A 513 6.76 -6.39 8.22
CA ILE A 513 5.95 -6.95 9.31
C ILE A 513 5.15 -8.16 8.81
N GLU A 514 4.50 -8.05 7.65
CA GLU A 514 3.69 -9.13 7.10
C GLU A 514 4.52 -10.32 6.65
N LEU A 515 5.68 -10.10 6.01
CA LEU A 515 6.61 -11.18 5.66
C LEU A 515 7.05 -11.97 6.92
N GLN A 516 7.38 -11.27 8.01
CA GLN A 516 7.73 -11.89 9.28
C GLN A 516 6.54 -12.62 9.94
N ALA A 517 5.33 -12.07 9.84
CA ALA A 517 4.11 -12.70 10.33
C ALA A 517 3.78 -13.98 9.54
N VAL A 518 3.88 -13.95 8.21
CA VAL A 518 3.68 -15.12 7.34
C VAL A 518 4.74 -16.18 7.61
N SER A 519 5.99 -15.79 7.88
CA SER A 519 7.04 -16.73 8.32
C SER A 519 6.71 -17.38 9.68
N GLY A 520 5.82 -16.80 10.47
CA GLY A 520 5.34 -17.38 11.73
C GLY A 520 5.91 -16.74 12.99
N LEU A 521 6.47 -15.53 12.92
CA LEU A 521 7.01 -14.85 14.11
C LEU A 521 5.96 -14.68 15.21
N VAL A 522 4.71 -14.40 14.82
CA VAL A 522 3.59 -14.26 15.78
C VAL A 522 3.32 -15.57 16.51
N LEU A 523 3.43 -16.72 15.84
CA LEU A 523 3.31 -18.04 16.46
C LEU A 523 4.42 -18.26 17.49
N ALA A 524 5.66 -17.93 17.13
CA ALA A 524 6.80 -18.02 18.05
C ALA A 524 6.60 -17.14 19.29
N ALA A 525 6.08 -15.92 19.11
CA ALA A 525 5.83 -14.98 20.20
C ALA A 525 4.81 -15.50 21.23
N ILE A 526 3.88 -16.37 20.82
CA ILE A 526 2.87 -16.97 21.69
C ILE A 526 3.26 -18.36 22.22
N GLY A 527 4.49 -18.82 21.97
CA GLY A 527 5.01 -20.09 22.50
C GLY A 527 4.87 -21.27 21.55
N LEU A 528 4.74 -21.03 20.24
CA LEU A 528 4.83 -22.04 19.18
C LEU A 528 6.15 -21.81 18.41
N PRO A 529 7.28 -22.33 18.91
CA PRO A 529 8.61 -22.01 18.41
C PRO A 529 8.87 -22.61 17.03
N TYR A 530 9.92 -22.12 16.37
CA TYR A 530 10.45 -22.65 15.12
C TYR A 530 11.02 -24.07 15.26
N ASP A 531 11.17 -24.76 14.13
CA ASP A 531 11.46 -26.21 14.07
C ASP A 531 12.85 -26.59 14.60
N ASP A 532 13.76 -25.61 14.68
CA ASP A 532 15.10 -25.77 15.26
C ASP A 532 15.11 -25.68 16.80
N TYR A 533 13.98 -25.35 17.43
CA TYR A 533 13.83 -25.38 18.88
C TYR A 533 13.99 -26.78 19.45
N LYS A 534 14.69 -26.88 20.58
CA LYS A 534 14.85 -28.10 21.37
C LYS A 534 14.20 -27.89 22.72
N GLU A 535 13.40 -28.85 23.16
CA GLU A 535 12.72 -28.80 24.45
C GLU A 535 13.71 -28.54 25.59
N GLY A 536 13.38 -27.57 26.47
CA GLY A 536 14.26 -27.11 27.55
C GLY A 536 15.38 -26.17 27.11
N GLY A 537 15.57 -25.94 25.80
CA GLY A 537 16.51 -24.97 25.24
C GLY A 537 15.98 -23.53 25.21
N PRO A 538 16.83 -22.56 24.82
CA PRO A 538 16.41 -21.18 24.66
C PRO A 538 15.43 -21.04 23.49
N VAL A 539 14.43 -20.18 23.66
CA VAL A 539 13.46 -19.85 22.59
C VAL A 539 14.08 -19.03 21.45
N THR A 540 15.26 -18.44 21.67
CA THR A 540 16.01 -17.62 20.72
C THR A 540 16.84 -18.49 19.76
N THR A 541 16.14 -19.27 18.94
CA THR A 541 16.78 -20.18 17.98
C THR A 541 17.34 -19.43 16.76
N PRO A 542 18.31 -19.99 16.02
CA PRO A 542 18.79 -19.39 14.78
C PRO A 542 17.69 -19.01 13.78
N GLN A 543 16.65 -19.84 13.60
CA GLN A 543 15.53 -19.50 12.72
C GLN A 543 14.76 -18.28 13.23
N LEU A 544 14.46 -18.21 14.54
CA LEU A 544 13.80 -17.02 15.10
C LEU A 544 14.64 -15.76 14.89
N LEU A 545 15.94 -15.84 15.15
CA LEU A 545 16.86 -14.71 14.99
C LEU A 545 16.95 -14.25 13.53
N ASN A 546 16.99 -15.19 12.58
CA ASN A 546 16.96 -14.89 11.15
C ASN A 546 15.69 -14.09 10.79
N VAL A 547 14.52 -14.55 11.21
CA VAL A 547 13.25 -13.87 10.92
C VAL A 547 13.20 -12.49 11.58
N ILE A 548 13.62 -12.35 12.84
CA ILE A 548 13.65 -11.05 13.53
C ILE A 548 14.58 -10.06 12.81
N SER A 549 15.75 -10.53 12.35
CA SER A 549 16.77 -9.71 11.69
C SER A 549 16.53 -9.44 10.21
N TYR A 550 15.60 -10.16 9.57
CA TYR A 550 15.29 -10.03 8.14
C TYR A 550 14.92 -8.58 7.78
N THR A 551 15.32 -8.11 6.60
CA THR A 551 15.09 -6.75 6.07
C THR A 551 14.72 -6.83 4.59
N THR A 552 13.88 -5.91 4.11
CA THR A 552 13.52 -5.78 2.69
C THR A 552 14.49 -4.86 1.94
N GLY A 553 15.25 -4.04 2.68
CA GLY A 553 16.20 -3.05 2.16
C GLY A 553 15.60 -1.65 1.96
N VAL A 554 14.27 -1.51 2.00
CA VAL A 554 13.56 -0.22 2.02
C VAL A 554 12.72 -0.17 3.29
N GLU A 555 13.18 0.60 4.28
CA GLU A 555 12.73 0.47 5.68
C GLU A 555 12.19 1.80 6.25
N LYS A 556 12.15 2.84 5.43
CA LYS A 556 11.61 4.16 5.76
C LYS A 556 11.15 4.86 4.50
N ASN A 557 10.28 5.85 4.69
CA ASN A 557 9.88 6.79 3.66
C ASN A 557 11.08 7.61 3.15
N ASP A 558 11.02 8.01 1.87
CA ASP A 558 12.03 8.85 1.22
C ASP A 558 11.98 10.31 1.71
N ALA A 559 10.78 10.80 2.08
CA ALA A 559 10.60 12.11 2.67
C ALA A 559 10.34 12.02 4.19
N PRO A 560 10.92 12.92 4.99
CA PRO A 560 10.65 12.96 6.42
C PRO A 560 9.23 13.46 6.72
N PHE A 561 8.54 12.74 7.59
CA PHE A 561 7.28 13.17 8.17
C PHE A 561 7.43 14.46 8.99
N VAL A 562 6.33 15.18 9.14
CA VAL A 562 6.28 16.50 9.80
C VAL A 562 5.55 16.42 11.13
N ASP A 563 5.84 17.34 12.04
CA ASP A 563 5.30 17.38 13.41
C ASP A 563 3.93 18.07 13.53
N GLU A 564 3.26 18.30 12.40
CA GLU A 564 1.92 18.89 12.34
C GLU A 564 0.97 18.02 11.52
N PHE A 565 -0.30 17.95 11.94
CA PHE A 565 -1.36 17.32 11.15
C PHE A 565 -1.30 17.76 9.68
N PRO A 566 -1.40 16.83 8.70
CA PRO A 566 -1.74 15.41 8.85
C PRO A 566 -0.52 14.47 9.05
N TYR A 567 0.61 15.02 9.50
CA TYR A 567 1.87 14.33 9.82
C TYR A 567 2.62 13.72 8.63
N MET A 568 1.99 13.63 7.46
CA MET A 568 2.64 13.25 6.21
C MET A 568 3.62 14.32 5.69
N ALA A 569 4.62 13.84 4.95
CA ALA A 569 5.57 14.68 4.25
C ALA A 569 4.87 15.59 3.21
N LEU A 570 5.54 16.67 2.84
CA LEU A 570 5.02 17.61 1.85
C LEU A 570 5.12 17.00 0.46
N ALA A 571 4.09 17.24 -0.36
CA ALA A 571 4.11 16.86 -1.76
C ALA A 571 5.33 17.45 -2.49
N TRP A 572 5.98 16.61 -3.28
CA TRP A 572 7.09 16.98 -4.14
C TRP A 572 6.63 17.98 -5.21
N PRO A 573 7.30 19.14 -5.34
CA PRO A 573 6.97 20.10 -6.38
C PRO A 573 7.42 19.60 -7.76
N GLY A 574 6.73 20.01 -8.83
CA GLY A 574 7.09 19.63 -10.20
C GLY A 574 8.46 20.13 -10.69
N THR A 575 9.11 21.00 -9.92
CA THR A 575 10.50 21.45 -10.14
C THR A 575 11.52 20.67 -9.33
N HIS A 576 11.09 19.72 -8.49
CA HIS A 576 12.00 18.92 -7.68
C HIS A 576 12.86 18.01 -8.55
N GLN A 577 14.15 17.92 -8.24
CA GLN A 577 15.09 17.05 -8.93
C GLN A 577 15.15 15.70 -8.21
N CYS A 578 14.29 14.79 -8.65
CA CYS A 578 14.34 13.39 -8.27
C CYS A 578 15.49 12.71 -9.00
N ASN A 579 16.74 12.88 -8.55
CA ASN A 579 17.85 12.11 -9.10
C ASN A 579 17.65 10.62 -8.73
N CYS A 580 17.24 9.81 -9.71
CA CYS A 580 16.93 8.39 -9.53
C CYS A 580 18.17 7.49 -9.32
N ASP A 581 19.40 8.04 -9.34
CA ASP A 581 20.65 7.25 -9.26
C ASP A 581 21.65 7.76 -8.22
N GLU A 582 21.35 8.80 -7.45
CA GLU A 582 22.27 9.34 -6.45
C GLU A 582 21.83 9.04 -5.01
N ASP A 583 22.35 7.94 -4.46
CA ASP A 583 22.69 7.85 -3.02
C ASP A 583 23.85 8.83 -2.71
N ALA A 584 23.72 10.11 -3.09
CA ALA A 584 24.70 11.13 -2.80
C ALA A 584 24.15 12.06 -1.72
N LYS A 585 24.32 11.62 -0.47
CA LYS A 585 24.21 12.44 0.75
C LYS A 585 22.85 13.14 0.92
N GLU A 586 21.90 12.44 1.54
CA GLU A 586 20.79 13.09 2.26
C GLU A 586 21.38 14.01 3.34
N ASP A 587 21.60 15.28 2.99
CA ASP A 587 21.89 16.32 3.97
C ASP A 587 20.57 16.98 4.35
N ALA A 588 20.16 16.76 5.61
CA ALA A 588 18.99 17.37 6.25
C ALA A 588 19.02 18.91 6.21
N SER A 589 20.12 19.51 5.74
CA SER A 589 20.30 20.93 5.47
C SER A 589 19.44 21.46 4.31
N THR A 590 19.12 20.64 3.31
CA THR A 590 18.34 21.09 2.13
C THR A 590 16.88 21.38 2.47
N MET A 591 16.29 20.60 3.38
CA MET A 591 14.93 20.83 3.88
C MET A 591 14.86 22.01 4.86
N LYS A 592 15.96 22.28 5.59
CA LYS A 592 16.09 23.44 6.49
C LYS A 592 16.29 24.75 5.71
N SER A 593 16.91 24.67 4.53
CA SER A 593 17.06 25.77 3.57
C SER A 593 15.71 26.20 2.96
N LEU A 594 14.83 25.25 2.63
CA LEU A 594 13.48 25.54 2.13
C LEU A 594 12.57 26.23 3.16
N LEU A 595 12.92 26.18 4.45
CA LEU A 595 12.15 26.81 5.52
C LEU A 595 12.59 28.26 5.81
N ASN A 596 13.73 28.73 5.29
CA ASN A 596 14.21 30.09 5.55
C ASN A 596 15.13 30.58 4.43
N THR A 597 14.63 31.36 3.45
CA THR A 597 15.29 32.58 2.89
C THR A 597 14.59 33.15 1.64
N ILE A 598 14.52 34.49 1.57
CA ILE A 598 14.31 35.31 0.36
C ILE A 598 15.56 36.23 0.24
N PRO A 599 15.90 36.85 -0.91
CA PRO A 599 16.55 36.27 -2.09
C PRO A 599 17.92 36.95 -2.40
N GLU A 600 18.74 36.34 -3.26
CA GLU A 600 19.55 37.13 -4.20
C GLU A 600 19.57 36.47 -5.59
N ARG A 601 19.31 37.29 -6.61
CA ARG A 601 19.19 36.90 -8.02
C ARG A 601 20.53 36.50 -8.62
N LYS A 602 20.51 35.48 -9.49
CA LYS A 602 21.06 35.59 -10.85
C LYS A 602 20.21 34.80 -11.83
N LEU A 603 19.60 35.51 -12.79
CA LEU A 603 18.90 34.94 -13.93
C LEU A 603 19.90 34.21 -14.82
N GLY A 604 19.75 32.89 -14.94
CA GLY A 604 20.32 32.09 -16.02
C GLY A 604 19.25 31.10 -16.47
N ILE A 605 18.70 31.31 -17.67
CA ILE A 605 17.67 30.45 -18.25
C ILE A 605 18.36 29.14 -18.69
N GLY A 606 18.39 28.15 -17.80
CA GLY A 606 18.84 26.79 -18.09
C GLY A 606 17.66 25.90 -18.50
N LEU A 607 17.09 26.13 -19.68
CA LEU A 607 16.17 25.18 -20.30
C LEU A 607 17.00 24.06 -20.94
N GLY A 608 17.13 22.92 -20.26
CA GLY A 608 17.65 21.71 -20.89
C GLY A 608 16.66 21.25 -21.97
N VAL A 609 17.02 21.43 -23.24
CA VAL A 609 16.26 20.88 -24.38
C VAL A 609 16.43 19.36 -24.35
N PRO A 610 15.34 18.57 -24.47
CA PRO A 610 15.46 17.11 -24.51
C PRO A 610 16.38 16.67 -25.65
N GLU A 611 17.21 15.65 -25.41
CA GLU A 611 18.23 15.20 -26.36
C GLU A 611 17.63 14.65 -27.66
N MET A 612 16.38 14.17 -27.60
CA MET A 612 15.56 13.81 -28.75
C MET A 612 14.11 14.23 -28.55
N LEU A 613 13.45 14.70 -29.61
CA LEU A 613 12.01 14.99 -29.63
C LEU A 613 11.31 14.28 -30.79
N LEU A 614 10.41 13.32 -30.54
CA LEU A 614 9.64 12.57 -31.54
C LEU A 614 8.22 13.13 -31.72
N MET A 615 7.74 13.13 -32.96
CA MET A 615 6.37 13.45 -33.33
C MET A 615 5.92 12.55 -34.50
N ALA A 616 4.66 12.10 -34.50
CA ALA A 616 4.08 11.32 -35.59
C ALA A 616 2.98 12.10 -36.31
N THR A 617 3.03 12.17 -37.64
CA THR A 617 2.02 12.87 -38.45
C THR A 617 1.78 12.15 -39.79
N PRO A 618 0.53 11.86 -40.19
CA PRO A 618 -0.71 12.01 -39.42
C PRO A 618 -0.80 10.97 -38.28
N ASN A 619 -1.45 11.35 -37.19
CA ASN A 619 -1.82 10.47 -36.08
C ASN A 619 -3.23 10.85 -35.60
N PRO A 620 -4.27 10.01 -35.79
CA PRO A 620 -4.22 8.63 -36.29
C PRO A 620 -3.74 8.48 -37.74
N ALA A 621 -2.94 7.43 -37.98
CA ALA A 621 -2.42 7.06 -39.28
C ALA A 621 -3.42 6.18 -40.04
N ARG A 622 -3.65 6.48 -41.32
CA ARG A 622 -4.31 5.56 -42.26
C ARG A 622 -3.27 4.59 -42.78
N ASP A 623 -2.63 4.85 -43.93
CA ASP A 623 -1.67 3.89 -44.51
C ASP A 623 -0.20 4.25 -44.28
N ASN A 624 0.06 5.45 -43.75
CA ASN A 624 1.39 5.97 -43.50
C ASN A 624 1.39 6.94 -42.31
N SER A 625 2.49 6.96 -41.56
CA SER A 625 2.80 7.97 -40.54
C SER A 625 4.25 8.41 -40.68
N VAL A 626 4.51 9.71 -40.68
CA VAL A 626 5.86 10.26 -40.68
C VAL A 626 6.28 10.53 -39.25
N ILE A 627 7.35 9.85 -38.81
CA ILE A 627 7.99 10.11 -37.52
C ILE A 627 9.05 11.18 -37.73
N ARG A 628 8.77 12.40 -37.27
CA ARG A 628 9.74 13.48 -37.18
C ARG A 628 10.48 13.37 -35.86
N TYR A 629 11.80 13.55 -35.88
CA TYR A 629 12.61 13.55 -34.66
C TYR A 629 13.69 14.63 -34.69
N GLN A 630 13.82 15.38 -33.60
CA GLN A 630 14.94 16.31 -33.39
C GLN A 630 16.06 15.60 -32.64
N VAL A 631 17.31 15.84 -33.01
CA VAL A 631 18.49 15.35 -32.30
C VAL A 631 19.33 16.55 -31.86
N SER A 632 19.65 16.67 -30.57
CA SER A 632 20.35 17.85 -30.03
C SER A 632 21.85 17.86 -30.29
N LYS A 633 22.50 16.69 -30.33
CA LYS A 633 23.94 16.49 -30.64
C LYS A 633 24.13 15.20 -31.48
N PRO A 634 25.25 15.02 -32.21
CA PRO A 634 25.46 13.80 -32.98
C PRO A 634 25.49 12.55 -32.11
N ALA A 635 24.67 11.54 -32.44
CA ALA A 635 24.53 10.30 -31.67
C ALA A 635 23.97 9.15 -32.52
N ARG A 636 24.07 7.92 -32.00
CA ARG A 636 23.41 6.76 -32.61
C ARG A 636 21.94 6.77 -32.22
N VAL A 637 21.07 6.92 -33.21
CA VAL A 637 19.63 6.97 -33.04
C VAL A 637 19.01 5.64 -33.45
N VAL A 638 18.20 5.08 -32.54
CA VAL A 638 17.33 3.94 -32.84
C VAL A 638 15.89 4.36 -32.63
N ILE A 639 15.02 4.16 -33.63
CA ILE A 639 13.58 4.37 -33.49
C ILE A 639 12.89 3.06 -33.85
N ALA A 640 12.08 2.52 -32.95
CA ALA A 640 11.36 1.27 -33.16
C ALA A 640 9.89 1.39 -32.75
N ALA A 641 9.00 0.70 -33.48
CA ALA A 641 7.58 0.61 -33.23
C ALA A 641 7.25 -0.74 -32.58
N TYR A 642 6.42 -0.68 -31.53
CA TYR A 642 6.01 -1.80 -30.69
C TYR A 642 4.49 -1.94 -30.71
N ASP A 643 3.98 -3.16 -30.66
CA ASP A 643 2.55 -3.39 -30.44
C ASP A 643 2.17 -3.21 -28.96
N ALA A 644 0.87 -3.36 -28.66
CA ALA A 644 0.33 -3.25 -27.30
C ALA A 644 0.89 -4.29 -26.31
N THR A 645 1.55 -5.36 -26.80
CA THR A 645 2.19 -6.38 -25.95
C THR A 645 3.67 -6.09 -25.70
N GLY A 646 4.21 -5.01 -26.26
CA GLY A 646 5.62 -4.65 -26.15
C GLY A 646 6.53 -5.40 -27.14
N LYS A 647 5.97 -6.06 -28.15
CA LYS A 647 6.75 -6.74 -29.19
C LYS A 647 7.18 -5.73 -30.26
N ILE A 648 8.47 -5.75 -30.65
CA ILE A 648 8.96 -4.94 -31.77
C ILE A 648 8.33 -5.42 -33.08
N ILE A 649 7.62 -4.51 -33.74
CA ILE A 649 6.99 -4.74 -35.05
C ILE A 649 7.88 -4.24 -36.17
N LYS A 650 8.58 -3.12 -35.94
CA LYS A 650 9.49 -2.55 -36.94
C LYS A 650 10.55 -1.66 -36.29
N VAL A 651 11.80 -1.79 -36.72
CA VAL A 651 12.83 -0.76 -36.51
C VAL A 651 12.77 0.21 -37.69
N LEU A 652 12.52 1.48 -37.39
CA LEU A 652 12.37 2.57 -38.35
C LEU A 652 13.70 3.29 -38.61
N VAL A 653 14.51 3.48 -37.56
CA VAL A 653 15.84 4.11 -37.64
C VAL A 653 16.82 3.29 -36.79
N ASN A 654 18.04 3.09 -37.28
CA ASN A 654 19.18 2.56 -36.50
C ASN A 654 20.48 3.01 -37.17
N GLN A 655 20.86 4.28 -36.98
CA GLN A 655 22.04 4.87 -37.62
C GLN A 655 22.60 6.03 -36.81
N GLN A 656 23.84 6.42 -37.11
CA GLN A 656 24.39 7.67 -36.59
C GLN A 656 23.65 8.86 -37.22
N GLN A 657 23.21 9.80 -36.40
CA GLN A 657 22.56 11.03 -36.84
C GLN A 657 23.37 12.24 -36.40
N VAL A 658 23.39 13.27 -37.24
CA VAL A 658 23.92 14.59 -36.87
C VAL A 658 22.86 15.38 -36.09
N ALA A 659 23.27 16.42 -35.36
CA ALA A 659 22.33 17.34 -34.72
C ALA A 659 21.41 17.99 -35.77
N GLY A 660 20.12 18.10 -35.47
CA GLY A 660 19.13 18.66 -36.39
C GLY A 660 17.80 17.91 -36.39
N THR A 661 16.87 18.38 -37.23
CA THR A 661 15.57 17.74 -37.44
C THR A 661 15.69 16.70 -38.54
N HIS A 662 15.15 15.51 -38.27
CA HIS A 662 15.11 14.39 -39.20
C HIS A 662 13.69 13.83 -39.29
N GLN A 663 13.44 13.00 -40.29
CA GLN A 663 12.16 12.32 -40.43
C GLN A 663 12.30 10.95 -41.08
N VAL A 664 11.48 10.00 -40.65
CA VAL A 664 11.35 8.67 -41.27
C VAL A 664 9.88 8.40 -41.55
N SER A 665 9.57 7.86 -42.74
CA SER A 665 8.22 7.42 -43.08
C SER A 665 8.00 5.99 -42.62
N TRP A 666 6.92 5.74 -41.89
CA TRP A 666 6.46 4.42 -41.52
C TRP A 666 5.19 4.06 -42.29
N ASN A 667 5.32 3.13 -43.24
CA ASN A 667 4.19 2.51 -43.90
C ASN A 667 3.43 1.61 -42.89
N THR A 668 2.26 2.07 -42.45
CA THR A 668 1.41 1.39 -41.47
C THR A 668 0.33 0.54 -42.13
N SER A 669 0.32 0.38 -43.46
CA SER A 669 -0.62 -0.53 -44.15
C SER A 669 -0.40 -2.01 -43.83
N THR A 670 0.80 -2.37 -43.36
CA THR A 670 1.21 -3.75 -43.09
C THR A 670 0.98 -4.19 -41.64
N VAL A 671 0.49 -3.29 -40.78
CA VAL A 671 0.21 -3.56 -39.36
C VAL A 671 -1.30 -3.47 -39.09
N ALA A 672 -1.76 -4.24 -38.11
CA ALA A 672 -3.18 -4.28 -37.74
C ALA A 672 -3.70 -2.93 -37.23
N LYS A 673 -5.03 -2.75 -37.20
CA LYS A 673 -5.64 -1.59 -36.54
C LYS A 673 -5.37 -1.67 -35.04
N GLY A 674 -4.96 -0.57 -34.42
CA GLY A 674 -4.61 -0.55 -33.00
C GLY A 674 -3.64 0.57 -32.62
N ALA A 675 -3.28 0.61 -31.34
CA ALA A 675 -2.28 1.53 -30.81
C ALA A 675 -0.89 0.90 -30.85
N TYR A 676 0.09 1.68 -31.30
CA TYR A 676 1.49 1.29 -31.38
C TYR A 676 2.36 2.31 -30.65
N THR A 677 3.25 1.81 -29.80
CA THR A 677 4.24 2.65 -29.12
C THR A 677 5.46 2.80 -30.02
N VAL A 678 5.83 4.02 -30.40
CA VAL A 678 7.08 4.31 -31.10
C VAL A 678 8.08 4.85 -30.09
N VAL A 679 9.19 4.16 -29.91
CA VAL A 679 10.25 4.50 -28.96
C VAL A 679 11.47 5.00 -29.72
N GLY A 680 12.01 6.13 -29.27
CA GLY A 680 13.30 6.66 -29.70
C GLY A 680 14.37 6.45 -28.63
N SER A 681 15.51 5.95 -29.05
CA SER A 681 16.71 5.77 -28.24
C SER A 681 17.86 6.61 -28.79
N TYR A 682 18.64 7.16 -27.87
CA TYR A 682 19.82 7.99 -28.11
C TYR A 682 21.00 7.31 -27.41
N ASP A 683 22.01 6.88 -28.17
CA ASP A 683 23.20 6.15 -27.66
C ASP A 683 22.89 4.97 -26.72
N GLY A 684 21.77 4.27 -27.00
CA GLY A 684 21.35 3.08 -26.24
C GLY A 684 20.46 3.36 -25.04
N GLN A 685 20.22 4.63 -24.68
CA GLN A 685 19.24 5.00 -23.67
C GLN A 685 17.90 5.38 -24.31
N GLN A 686 16.81 4.89 -23.76
CA GLN A 686 15.47 5.29 -24.18
C GLN A 686 15.21 6.72 -23.72
N VAL A 687 15.00 7.63 -24.67
CA VAL A 687 14.88 9.06 -24.38
C VAL A 687 13.45 9.57 -24.54
N GLN A 688 12.63 8.94 -25.37
CA GLN A 688 11.22 9.32 -25.52
C GLN A 688 10.39 8.22 -26.18
N SER A 689 9.09 8.20 -25.92
CA SER A 689 8.12 7.40 -26.67
C SER A 689 6.88 8.21 -27.03
N ILE A 690 6.22 7.84 -28.13
CA ILE A 690 4.95 8.43 -28.58
C ILE A 690 3.98 7.31 -28.98
N GLN A 691 2.68 7.57 -28.89
CA GLN A 691 1.64 6.67 -29.39
C GLN A 691 1.30 6.99 -30.84
N VAL A 692 1.20 5.98 -31.69
CA VAL A 692 0.70 6.07 -33.06
C VAL A 692 -0.52 5.16 -33.19
N ILE A 693 -1.67 5.74 -33.48
CA ILE A 693 -2.93 5.02 -33.67
C ILE A 693 -3.09 4.68 -35.15
N LYS A 694 -3.27 3.40 -35.49
CA LYS A 694 -3.62 2.93 -36.84
C LYS A 694 -5.12 2.68 -36.93
N ASN A 695 -5.78 3.42 -37.84
CA ASN A 695 -7.22 3.34 -38.10
C ASN A 695 -7.63 2.32 -39.16
#